data_AF-A0A1V5PE82-F1
#
_entry.id   AF-A0A1V5PE82-F1
#
_cell.length_a   1.000
_cell.length_b   1.000
_cell.length_c   1.000
_cell.angle_alpha   90.00
_cell.angle_beta   90.00
_cell.angle_gamma   90.00
#
_symmetry.space_group_name_H-M   'P 1'
#
loop_
_entity.id
_entity.type
_entity.pdbx_description
1 polymer ?
#
loop_
_entity_poly.entity_id
_entity_poly.type
_entity_poly.pdbx_seq_one_letter_code
_entity_poly.pdbx_strand_id
1 'polypeptide(L)'
;MSKVQWDKPKLQPTKYSPIQKQAVLQHLALYNQTRAGKQGQLIMDARAVRQEVRQVLPKVEPPLEGDDETTTQVLAEIVERSGLLLILEGGLSYQFAHLTLQEFFTAQKLQDDTIGLMERFRADPDAWRGTLKLWCGLPHDSTALIRALYAEHPILAFEFLGDAQQVDEELAQEIISAFQARLGEDGATGEAVTRAFATVATNPQVRGQQVFEFLAATVKDAAAAPARRQAAAQALAWSNLLQAAEVLTECALDYPNARPLLAQMGDLATPALTKWAEQGHEWAFDAFQMVGTPDAARAMTDLLWTEDEPQPYWAAWRLAVLLARTDIEDVLRTYPLAKSQQSTEYLKWVWEPFEPYPDSPLSIIAGRIAHLLRTTPSTALSSGSSEIDKRLVIPIFMTSSAAETIKHESEKDETLIEDLQDLSRQWQDQQILGGEHPPSTARLVDMITDQQEHFVARVFDRINPDASLRRMVESLKPAEQFELLRCLIEERTPTIDDWRNKDKRVEYEFDKSWHERGITVCLLLLTALSLWEVATIILNTPQFTIQRSGLHILLGLALLVQGWGGIRERLSVNTMPIFEFAFLFGFSIYVGVVLNPIVGPLIGAVTGGVLCLLLGIASGIDHTVAFAVAPAVIISIMLNDPQIVTGFASFLIANTNPQAIPLAIGLTDFLLDIPGSMVIVAAIVMISQKITTSLTSSQKRGIRSGNLVEYSLLGPYSSAIYIFFALPTRVLERWWGWAGVAFFWPIWALCAGVLWWIGSRQEHLARNPFKRLTEMLNAKASHSQKGKLSSQLKSHLLRSLRKRRGILLP
;
A
#
# COMPACT_ATOMS: atom_id res chain seq x y z
N MET A 1 -2.97 32.66 1.95
CA MET A 1 -4.44 32.72 2.09
C MET A 1 -4.77 33.54 3.32
N SER A 2 -5.10 34.82 3.12
CA SER A 2 -5.47 35.74 4.20
C SER A 2 -6.88 35.43 4.70
N LYS A 3 -7.06 35.37 6.03
CA LYS A 3 -8.37 35.28 6.70
C LYS A 3 -9.31 36.33 6.09
N VAL A 4 -10.35 35.87 5.37
CA VAL A 4 -11.42 36.75 4.91
C VAL A 4 -12.20 37.18 6.15
N GLN A 5 -12.04 38.45 6.49
CA GLN A 5 -12.62 39.08 7.67
C GLN A 5 -14.09 39.41 7.35
N TRP A 6 -15.00 38.46 7.59
CA TRP A 6 -16.43 38.61 7.27
C TRP A 6 -17.23 39.46 8.26
N ASP A 7 -16.71 39.79 9.44
CA ASP A 7 -17.53 40.36 10.53
C ASP A 7 -17.17 41.81 10.90
N LYS A 8 -17.28 42.73 9.94
CA LYS A 8 -17.58 44.13 10.27
C LYS A 8 -18.93 44.49 9.65
N PRO A 9 -19.98 44.81 10.44
CA PRO A 9 -21.24 45.26 9.89
C PRO A 9 -20.99 46.50 9.03
N LYS A 10 -21.26 46.38 7.73
CA LYS A 10 -21.07 47.46 6.75
C LYS A 10 -22.15 48.52 6.95
N LEU A 11 -21.91 49.40 7.94
CA LEU A 11 -22.81 50.44 8.42
C LEU A 11 -23.07 51.60 7.44
N GLN A 12 -22.53 51.55 6.21
CA GLN A 12 -22.87 52.56 5.22
C GLN A 12 -24.18 52.20 4.48
N PRO A 13 -25.12 53.14 4.29
CA PRO A 13 -26.34 52.89 3.53
C PRO A 13 -26.01 52.48 2.08
N THR A 14 -26.81 51.57 1.50
CA THR A 14 -26.69 51.18 0.08
C THR A 14 -26.91 52.41 -0.78
N LYS A 15 -25.96 52.74 -1.67
CA LYS A 15 -26.12 53.88 -2.58
C LYS A 15 -27.06 53.54 -3.73
N TYR A 16 -27.04 52.27 -4.16
CA TYR A 16 -27.84 51.79 -5.29
C TYR A 16 -28.96 50.84 -4.84
N SER A 17 -30.12 50.97 -5.48
CA SER A 17 -31.27 50.14 -5.16
C SER A 17 -31.02 48.66 -5.55
N PRO A 18 -31.70 47.69 -4.91
CA PRO A 18 -31.64 46.30 -5.32
C PRO A 18 -32.01 46.09 -6.79
N ILE A 19 -33.01 46.82 -7.29
CA ILE A 19 -33.49 46.76 -8.69
C ILE A 19 -32.38 47.18 -9.67
N GLN A 20 -31.67 48.28 -9.37
CA GLN A 20 -30.57 48.76 -10.20
C GLN A 20 -29.42 47.73 -10.27
N LYS A 21 -29.03 47.17 -9.11
CA LYS A 21 -27.99 46.14 -9.05
C LYS A 21 -28.40 44.86 -9.78
N GLN A 22 -29.66 44.46 -9.62
CA GLN A 22 -30.22 43.29 -10.32
C GLN A 22 -30.20 43.48 -11.84
N ALA A 23 -30.61 44.65 -12.35
CA ALA A 23 -30.59 44.93 -13.79
C ALA A 23 -29.17 44.85 -14.37
N VAL A 24 -28.17 45.35 -13.64
CA VAL A 24 -26.75 45.22 -14.01
C VAL A 24 -26.31 43.76 -14.02
N LEU A 25 -26.64 43.00 -12.97
CA LEU A 25 -26.29 41.57 -12.87
C LEU A 25 -26.95 40.74 -13.97
N GLN A 26 -28.23 40.97 -14.27
CA GLN A 26 -28.97 40.33 -15.36
C GLN A 26 -28.32 40.57 -16.72
N HIS A 27 -27.90 41.81 -16.99
CA HIS A 27 -27.20 42.13 -18.24
C HIS A 27 -25.83 41.47 -18.33
N LEU A 28 -25.01 41.59 -17.28
CA LEU A 28 -23.69 40.97 -17.25
C LEU A 28 -23.76 39.44 -17.33
N ALA A 29 -24.77 38.85 -16.71
CA ALA A 29 -24.99 37.41 -16.74
C ALA A 29 -25.28 36.92 -18.17
N LEU A 30 -26.24 37.55 -18.85
CA LEU A 30 -26.57 37.23 -20.24
C LEU A 30 -25.38 37.46 -21.18
N TYR A 31 -24.65 38.56 -20.99
CA TYR A 31 -23.43 38.86 -21.75
C TYR A 31 -22.40 37.74 -21.57
N ASN A 32 -22.11 37.35 -20.33
CA ASN A 32 -21.12 36.32 -20.04
C ASN A 32 -21.56 34.96 -20.55
N GLN A 33 -22.83 34.58 -20.36
CA GLN A 33 -23.38 33.30 -20.83
C GLN A 33 -23.25 33.16 -22.35
N THR A 34 -23.59 34.22 -23.08
CA THR A 34 -23.52 34.25 -24.55
C THR A 34 -22.09 34.16 -25.07
N ARG A 35 -21.12 34.72 -24.34
CA ARG A 35 -19.69 34.64 -24.69
C ARG A 35 -19.07 33.30 -24.27
N ALA A 36 -19.43 32.78 -23.11
CA ALA A 36 -18.87 31.55 -22.55
C ALA A 36 -19.08 30.35 -23.48
N GLY A 37 -20.25 30.22 -24.13
CA GLY A 37 -20.49 29.17 -25.13
C GLY A 37 -19.52 29.21 -26.33
N LYS A 38 -18.89 30.35 -26.61
CA LYS A 38 -17.91 30.49 -27.72
C LYS A 38 -16.46 30.31 -27.30
N GLN A 39 -16.13 30.48 -26.01
CA GLN A 39 -14.73 30.56 -25.54
C GLN A 39 -14.44 29.70 -24.31
N GLY A 40 -15.44 29.06 -23.70
CA GLY A 40 -15.33 28.25 -22.49
C GLY A 40 -14.91 29.03 -21.24
N GLN A 41 -14.87 30.36 -21.28
CA GLN A 41 -14.38 31.20 -20.19
C GLN A 41 -15.53 31.78 -19.37
N LEU A 42 -15.51 31.52 -18.06
CA LEU A 42 -16.42 32.13 -17.07
C LEU A 42 -15.94 33.52 -16.60
N ILE A 43 -14.73 33.91 -16.99
CA ILE A 43 -14.05 35.13 -16.54
C ILE A 43 -14.29 36.26 -17.55
N MET A 44 -14.74 37.40 -17.05
CA MET A 44 -14.97 38.61 -17.83
C MET A 44 -13.82 39.60 -17.64
N ASP A 45 -13.38 40.22 -18.73
CA ASP A 45 -12.38 41.30 -18.69
C ASP A 45 -12.98 42.57 -18.07
N ALA A 46 -12.24 43.24 -17.19
CA ALA A 46 -12.73 44.40 -16.45
C ALA A 46 -13.14 45.57 -17.36
N ARG A 47 -12.44 45.79 -18.48
CA ARG A 47 -12.79 46.84 -19.43
C ARG A 47 -14.10 46.52 -20.14
N ALA A 48 -14.28 45.26 -20.56
CA ALA A 48 -15.54 44.80 -21.14
C ALA A 48 -16.69 44.93 -20.14
N VAL A 49 -16.52 44.49 -18.89
CA VAL A 49 -17.55 44.62 -17.84
C VAL A 49 -17.96 46.08 -17.65
N ARG A 50 -17.01 47.00 -17.48
CA ARG A 50 -17.33 48.43 -17.34
C ARG A 50 -18.08 48.98 -18.54
N GLN A 51 -17.68 48.59 -19.76
CA GLN A 51 -18.35 49.02 -20.98
C GLN A 51 -19.80 48.50 -21.04
N GLU A 52 -20.05 47.26 -20.64
CA GLU A 52 -21.40 46.69 -20.60
C GLU A 52 -22.26 47.34 -19.52
N VAL A 53 -21.72 47.58 -18.32
CA VAL A 53 -22.45 48.27 -17.25
C VAL A 53 -22.85 49.69 -17.68
N ARG A 54 -21.95 50.46 -18.31
CA ARG A 54 -22.27 51.81 -18.81
C ARG A 54 -23.44 51.84 -19.80
N GLN A 55 -23.63 50.77 -20.58
CA GLN A 55 -24.75 50.67 -21.52
C GLN A 55 -26.09 50.39 -20.82
N VAL A 56 -26.06 49.81 -19.62
CA VAL A 56 -27.23 49.41 -18.86
C VAL A 56 -27.70 50.51 -17.92
N LEU A 57 -26.78 51.22 -17.26
CA LEU A 57 -27.10 52.23 -16.25
C LEU A 57 -28.12 53.30 -16.72
N PRO A 58 -28.11 53.79 -17.96
CA PRO A 58 -29.13 54.74 -18.42
C PRO A 58 -30.53 54.13 -18.61
N LYS A 59 -30.62 52.79 -18.66
CA LYS A 59 -31.86 52.04 -18.94
C LYS A 59 -32.51 51.45 -17.68
N VAL A 60 -31.85 51.54 -16.52
CA VAL A 60 -32.43 51.08 -15.25
C VAL A 60 -33.42 52.11 -14.71
N GLU A 61 -34.38 51.70 -13.90
CA GLU A 61 -35.32 52.63 -13.25
C GLU A 61 -35.06 52.69 -11.73
N PRO A 62 -34.79 53.88 -11.15
CA PRO A 62 -34.56 55.17 -11.82
C PRO A 62 -33.21 55.20 -12.56
N PRO A 63 -33.10 55.96 -13.66
CA PRO A 63 -31.90 55.99 -14.50
C PRO A 63 -30.69 56.55 -13.75
N LEU A 64 -29.54 55.94 -14.01
CA LEU A 64 -28.25 56.35 -13.48
C LEU A 64 -27.36 56.90 -14.59
N GLU A 65 -26.45 57.80 -14.22
CA GLU A 65 -25.45 58.30 -15.16
C GLU A 65 -24.51 57.16 -15.60
N GLY A 66 -24.31 57.02 -16.90
CA GLY A 66 -23.43 56.00 -17.50
C GLY A 66 -21.95 56.37 -17.49
N ASP A 67 -21.50 57.17 -16.51
CA ASP A 67 -20.12 57.62 -16.39
C ASP A 67 -19.21 56.58 -15.70
N ASP A 68 -17.90 56.81 -15.70
CA ASP A 68 -16.93 55.86 -15.12
C ASP A 68 -17.03 55.79 -13.60
N GLU A 69 -17.35 56.90 -12.95
CA GLU A 69 -17.45 56.97 -11.49
C GLU A 69 -18.64 56.14 -10.99
N THR A 70 -19.83 56.37 -11.54
CA THR A 70 -21.05 55.64 -11.19
C THR A 70 -20.90 54.15 -11.51
N THR A 71 -20.34 53.81 -12.67
CA THR A 71 -20.05 52.42 -13.04
C THR A 71 -19.15 51.73 -12.02
N THR A 72 -18.05 52.39 -11.64
CA THR A 72 -17.10 51.85 -10.67
C THR A 72 -17.74 51.67 -9.30
N GLN A 73 -18.56 52.63 -8.86
CA GLN A 73 -19.24 52.58 -7.58
C GLN A 73 -20.31 51.47 -7.52
N VAL A 74 -21.11 51.28 -8.59
CA VAL A 74 -22.10 50.19 -8.66
C VAL A 74 -21.40 48.83 -8.59
N LEU A 75 -20.34 48.64 -9.38
CA LEU A 75 -19.56 47.40 -9.38
C LEU A 75 -18.89 47.13 -8.03
N ALA A 76 -18.32 48.16 -7.39
CA ALA A 76 -17.74 48.05 -6.06
C ALA A 76 -18.80 47.64 -5.03
N GLU A 77 -20.01 48.20 -5.09
CA GLU A 77 -21.09 47.78 -4.18
C GLU A 77 -21.51 46.32 -4.42
N ILE A 78 -21.63 45.88 -5.68
CA ILE A 78 -21.98 44.48 -6.01
C ILE A 78 -20.90 43.51 -5.53
N VAL A 79 -19.62 43.82 -5.75
CA VAL A 79 -18.50 42.95 -5.36
C VAL A 79 -18.32 42.95 -3.86
N GLU A 80 -18.09 44.12 -3.27
CA GLU A 80 -17.67 44.20 -1.89
C GLU A 80 -18.84 43.88 -0.97
N ARG A 81 -20.04 44.40 -1.23
CA ARG A 81 -21.17 44.28 -0.31
C ARG A 81 -22.03 43.04 -0.58
N SER A 82 -22.40 42.81 -1.83
CA SER A 82 -23.29 41.69 -2.16
C SER A 82 -22.55 40.37 -2.34
N GLY A 83 -21.25 40.41 -2.68
CA GLY A 83 -20.45 39.21 -2.94
C GLY A 83 -20.93 38.39 -4.14
N LEU A 84 -21.75 38.98 -5.03
CA LEU A 84 -22.35 38.30 -6.18
C LEU A 84 -21.40 38.25 -7.38
N LEU A 85 -20.44 39.18 -7.42
CA LEU A 85 -19.30 39.17 -8.33
C LEU A 85 -18.01 39.12 -7.52
N LEU A 86 -17.02 38.42 -8.04
CA LEU A 86 -15.66 38.34 -7.52
C LEU A 86 -14.75 39.14 -8.44
N ILE A 87 -13.82 39.87 -7.84
CA ILE A 87 -12.70 40.49 -8.55
C ILE A 87 -11.53 39.51 -8.55
N LEU A 88 -10.97 39.26 -9.73
CA LEU A 88 -9.81 38.43 -9.95
C LEU A 88 -8.63 39.29 -10.45
N GLU A 89 -7.42 38.73 -10.38
CA GLU A 89 -6.21 39.32 -10.98
C GLU A 89 -5.95 40.78 -10.59
N GLY A 90 -6.25 41.15 -9.35
CA GLY A 90 -6.03 42.51 -8.85
C GLY A 90 -6.92 43.58 -9.47
N GLY A 91 -8.11 43.22 -9.98
CA GLY A 91 -9.05 44.18 -10.60
C GLY A 91 -9.11 44.12 -12.12
N LEU A 92 -8.35 43.22 -12.74
CA LEU A 92 -8.32 43.07 -14.20
C LEU A 92 -9.47 42.22 -14.76
N SER A 93 -10.10 41.41 -13.92
CA SER A 93 -11.17 40.53 -14.34
C SER A 93 -12.24 40.34 -13.27
N TYR A 94 -13.45 39.96 -13.71
CA TYR A 94 -14.61 39.68 -12.87
C TYR A 94 -15.17 38.28 -13.16
N GLN A 95 -15.75 37.65 -12.14
CA GLN A 95 -16.47 36.39 -12.28
C GLN A 95 -17.72 36.42 -11.39
N PHE A 96 -18.81 35.77 -11.80
CA PHE A 96 -19.89 35.48 -10.85
C PHE A 96 -19.40 34.55 -9.74
N ALA A 97 -19.84 34.79 -8.51
CA ALA A 97 -19.43 33.96 -7.38
C ALA A 97 -19.77 32.48 -7.58
N HIS A 98 -20.87 32.19 -8.29
CA HIS A 98 -21.29 30.84 -8.69
C HIS A 98 -21.92 30.85 -10.08
N LEU A 99 -21.73 29.76 -10.84
CA LEU A 99 -22.33 29.59 -12.18
C LEU A 99 -23.85 29.63 -12.13
N THR A 100 -24.49 28.95 -11.16
CA THR A 100 -25.95 28.94 -11.01
C THR A 100 -26.53 30.34 -10.81
N LEU A 101 -25.78 31.26 -10.19
CA LEU A 101 -26.20 32.65 -10.03
C LEU A 101 -26.20 33.40 -11.37
N GLN A 102 -25.18 33.17 -12.21
CA GLN A 102 -25.14 33.67 -13.58
C GLN A 102 -26.31 33.11 -14.40
N GLU A 103 -26.55 31.80 -14.33
CA GLU A 103 -27.65 31.17 -15.07
C GLU A 103 -29.02 31.71 -14.60
N PHE A 104 -29.20 31.92 -13.30
CA PHE A 104 -30.43 32.49 -12.74
C PHE A 104 -30.68 33.92 -13.23
N PHE A 105 -29.67 34.79 -13.18
CA PHE A 105 -29.80 36.16 -13.68
C PHE A 105 -29.97 36.21 -15.20
N THR A 106 -29.37 35.26 -15.93
CA THR A 106 -29.60 35.10 -17.36
C THR A 106 -31.04 34.68 -17.65
N ALA A 107 -31.57 33.71 -16.89
CA ALA A 107 -32.95 33.26 -17.00
C ALA A 107 -33.94 34.41 -16.74
N GLN A 108 -33.73 35.18 -15.68
CA GLN A 108 -34.54 36.37 -15.42
C GLN A 108 -34.46 37.40 -16.55
N LYS A 109 -33.26 37.61 -17.13
CA LYS A 109 -33.09 38.57 -18.23
C LYS A 109 -33.86 38.17 -19.48
N LEU A 110 -34.03 36.86 -19.70
CA LEU A 110 -34.71 36.27 -20.85
C LEU A 110 -36.16 35.86 -20.54
N GLN A 111 -36.74 36.31 -19.42
CA GLN A 111 -38.09 35.93 -19.00
C GLN A 111 -39.13 36.18 -20.11
N ASP A 112 -38.98 37.28 -20.85
CA ASP A 112 -39.89 37.68 -21.94
C ASP A 112 -39.41 37.25 -23.36
N ASP A 113 -38.28 36.53 -23.47
CA ASP A 113 -37.65 36.12 -24.74
C ASP A 113 -37.55 34.59 -24.87
N THR A 114 -38.71 33.90 -24.83
CA THR A 114 -38.76 32.43 -24.94
C THR A 114 -38.16 31.91 -26.26
N ILE A 115 -38.44 32.60 -27.38
CA ILE A 115 -37.95 32.20 -28.70
C ILE A 115 -36.43 32.30 -28.75
N GLY A 116 -35.87 33.45 -28.34
CA GLY A 116 -34.43 33.64 -28.33
C GLY A 116 -33.73 32.72 -27.32
N LEU A 117 -34.35 32.39 -26.19
CA LEU A 117 -33.79 31.40 -25.26
C LEU A 117 -33.68 30.02 -25.93
N MET A 118 -34.74 29.58 -26.63
CA MET A 118 -34.73 28.31 -27.37
C MET A 118 -33.71 28.30 -28.50
N GLU A 119 -33.57 29.38 -29.26
CA GLU A 119 -32.54 29.49 -30.31
C GLU A 119 -31.13 29.33 -29.75
N ARG A 120 -30.85 29.94 -28.60
CA ARG A 120 -29.55 29.82 -27.92
C ARG A 120 -29.31 28.41 -27.38
N PHE A 121 -30.35 27.78 -26.82
CA PHE A 121 -30.28 26.38 -26.40
C PHE A 121 -30.01 25.42 -27.56
N ARG A 122 -30.69 25.58 -28.70
CA ARG A 122 -30.42 24.77 -29.89
C ARG A 122 -29.00 24.93 -30.42
N ALA A 123 -28.42 26.12 -30.26
CA ALA A 123 -27.05 26.38 -30.68
C ALA A 123 -26.01 25.71 -29.77
N ASP A 124 -26.28 25.62 -28.46
CA ASP A 124 -25.39 25.02 -27.47
C ASP A 124 -26.19 24.46 -26.25
N PRO A 125 -26.69 23.21 -26.34
CA PRO A 125 -27.56 22.66 -25.30
C PRO A 125 -26.90 22.58 -23.93
N ASP A 126 -25.61 22.22 -23.87
CA ASP A 126 -24.89 22.02 -22.62
C ASP A 126 -24.68 23.33 -21.87
N ALA A 127 -24.33 24.42 -22.59
CA ALA A 127 -24.17 25.72 -21.95
C ALA A 127 -25.50 26.32 -21.46
N TRP A 128 -26.62 26.03 -22.12
CA TRP A 128 -27.90 26.70 -21.82
C TRP A 128 -28.87 25.86 -20.99
N ARG A 129 -28.60 24.57 -20.77
CA ARG A 129 -29.47 23.67 -19.98
C ARG A 129 -29.80 24.23 -18.60
N GLY A 130 -28.81 24.71 -17.85
CA GLY A 130 -29.01 25.25 -16.50
C GLY A 130 -29.85 26.53 -16.50
N THR A 131 -29.60 27.44 -17.45
CA THR A 131 -30.40 28.66 -17.64
C THR A 131 -31.86 28.31 -17.97
N LEU A 132 -32.09 27.34 -18.84
CA LEU A 132 -33.43 26.95 -19.27
C LEU A 132 -34.22 26.28 -18.14
N LYS A 133 -33.56 25.43 -17.35
CA LYS A 133 -34.13 24.84 -16.12
C LYS A 133 -34.55 25.92 -15.11
N LEU A 134 -33.67 26.88 -14.84
CA LEU A 134 -33.96 27.98 -13.91
C LEU A 134 -35.05 28.91 -14.43
N TRP A 135 -35.12 29.11 -15.75
CA TRP A 135 -36.20 29.88 -16.39
C TRP A 135 -37.56 29.25 -16.10
N CYS A 136 -37.71 27.94 -16.26
CA CYS A 136 -38.96 27.25 -15.91
C CYS A 136 -39.33 27.44 -14.42
N GLY A 137 -38.34 27.50 -13.54
CA GLY A 137 -38.53 27.71 -12.10
C GLY A 137 -38.93 29.13 -11.68
N LEU A 138 -38.95 30.11 -12.59
CA LEU A 138 -39.40 31.47 -12.31
C LEU A 138 -40.94 31.53 -12.23
N PRO A 139 -41.54 32.51 -11.52
CA PRO A 139 -42.99 32.60 -11.32
C PRO A 139 -43.70 33.18 -12.57
N HIS A 140 -43.68 32.46 -13.69
CA HIS A 140 -44.39 32.81 -14.92
C HIS A 140 -44.78 31.55 -15.71
N ASP A 141 -45.64 31.74 -16.71
CA ASP A 141 -46.16 30.65 -17.54
C ASP A 141 -45.07 30.08 -18.47
N SER A 142 -44.66 28.84 -18.19
CA SER A 142 -43.67 28.10 -18.96
C SER A 142 -44.26 27.23 -20.08
N THR A 143 -45.58 27.28 -20.30
CA THR A 143 -46.30 26.38 -21.22
C THR A 143 -45.71 26.37 -22.63
N ALA A 144 -45.46 27.54 -23.21
CA ALA A 144 -44.93 27.64 -24.57
C ALA A 144 -43.52 27.02 -24.68
N LEU A 145 -42.67 27.25 -23.68
CA LEU A 145 -41.31 26.71 -23.63
C LEU A 145 -41.32 25.19 -23.48
N ILE A 146 -42.08 24.67 -22.50
CA ILE A 146 -42.18 23.23 -22.24
C ILE A 146 -42.77 22.50 -23.45
N ARG A 147 -43.77 23.08 -24.14
CA ARG A 147 -44.32 22.50 -25.37
C ARG A 147 -43.27 22.42 -26.48
N ALA A 148 -42.49 23.49 -26.68
CA ALA A 148 -41.41 23.50 -27.68
C ALA A 148 -40.30 22.49 -27.34
N LEU A 149 -39.89 22.43 -26.08
CA LEU A 149 -38.92 21.43 -25.60
C LEU A 149 -39.44 20.01 -25.75
N TYR A 150 -40.72 19.75 -25.47
CA TYR A 150 -41.27 18.40 -25.54
C TYR A 150 -41.23 17.85 -26.96
N ALA A 151 -41.43 18.72 -27.96
CA ALA A 151 -41.35 18.35 -29.37
C ALA A 151 -39.92 17.98 -29.83
N GLU A 152 -38.88 18.61 -29.28
CA GLU A 152 -37.48 18.43 -29.73
C GLU A 152 -36.66 17.53 -28.79
N HIS A 153 -36.89 17.66 -27.48
CA HIS A 153 -36.14 17.03 -26.39
C HIS A 153 -37.11 16.57 -25.28
N PRO A 154 -37.89 15.50 -25.51
CA PRO A 154 -38.98 15.11 -24.60
C PRO A 154 -38.53 14.80 -23.17
N ILE A 155 -37.35 14.19 -22.99
CA ILE A 155 -36.82 13.85 -21.66
C ILE A 155 -36.50 15.12 -20.86
N LEU A 156 -35.89 16.12 -21.50
CA LEU A 156 -35.61 17.41 -20.87
C LEU A 156 -36.89 18.15 -20.49
N ALA A 157 -37.89 18.13 -21.37
CA ALA A 157 -39.18 18.74 -21.09
C ALA A 157 -39.83 18.10 -19.86
N PHE A 158 -39.77 16.77 -19.73
CA PHE A 158 -40.28 16.06 -18.56
C PHE A 158 -39.51 16.41 -17.28
N GLU A 159 -38.17 16.46 -17.34
CA GLU A 159 -37.37 16.92 -16.19
C GLU A 159 -37.74 18.34 -15.76
N PHE A 160 -37.87 19.27 -16.71
CA PHE A 160 -38.15 20.68 -16.42
C PHE A 160 -39.60 20.93 -16.01
N LEU A 161 -40.51 20.03 -16.38
CA LEU A 161 -41.91 20.06 -15.92
C LEU A 161 -42.02 19.97 -14.39
N GLY A 162 -41.09 19.23 -13.76
CA GLY A 162 -41.01 19.15 -12.31
C GLY A 162 -40.76 20.50 -11.65
N ASP A 163 -39.89 21.33 -12.25
CA ASP A 163 -39.47 22.62 -11.71
C ASP A 163 -40.33 23.81 -12.16
N ALA A 164 -41.13 23.63 -13.22
CA ALA A 164 -42.01 24.68 -13.73
C ALA A 164 -42.95 25.18 -12.64
N GLN A 165 -42.98 26.49 -12.35
CA GLN A 165 -43.92 27.04 -11.35
C GLN A 165 -45.36 27.11 -11.90
N GLN A 166 -45.49 27.54 -13.16
CA GLN A 166 -46.77 27.64 -13.86
C GLN A 166 -46.63 26.99 -15.24
N VAL A 167 -47.54 26.08 -15.55
CA VAL A 167 -47.66 25.37 -16.82
C VAL A 167 -49.10 24.94 -16.97
N ASP A 168 -49.60 24.90 -18.20
CA ASP A 168 -50.91 24.35 -18.52
C ASP A 168 -51.05 22.91 -18.00
N GLU A 169 -52.03 22.67 -17.13
CA GLU A 169 -52.25 21.40 -16.46
C GLU A 169 -52.56 20.26 -17.45
N GLU A 170 -53.25 20.55 -18.56
CA GLU A 170 -53.54 19.55 -19.59
C GLU A 170 -52.24 19.06 -20.26
N LEU A 171 -51.38 20.00 -20.68
CA LEU A 171 -50.06 19.68 -21.23
C LEU A 171 -49.18 18.92 -20.21
N ALA A 172 -49.18 19.35 -18.95
CA ALA A 172 -48.42 18.68 -17.90
C ALA A 172 -48.85 17.21 -17.74
N GLN A 173 -50.16 16.97 -17.65
CA GLN A 173 -50.71 15.63 -17.51
C GLN A 173 -50.47 14.77 -18.76
N GLU A 174 -50.51 15.36 -19.95
CA GLU A 174 -50.15 14.68 -21.21
C GLU A 174 -48.71 14.15 -21.15
N ILE A 175 -47.75 15.02 -20.81
CA ILE A 175 -46.33 14.66 -20.74
C ILE A 175 -46.10 13.60 -19.66
N ILE A 176 -46.66 13.77 -18.46
CA ILE A 176 -46.55 12.79 -17.38
C ILE A 176 -47.08 11.44 -17.82
N SER A 177 -48.28 11.40 -18.40
CA SER A 177 -48.92 10.14 -18.85
C SER A 177 -48.11 9.45 -19.95
N ALA A 178 -47.57 10.24 -20.89
CA ALA A 178 -46.70 9.72 -21.93
C ALA A 178 -45.43 9.08 -21.34
N PHE A 179 -44.78 9.72 -20.37
CA PHE A 179 -43.60 9.16 -19.70
C PHE A 179 -43.93 7.96 -18.81
N GLN A 180 -45.09 7.95 -18.15
CA GLN A 180 -45.53 6.80 -17.34
C GLN A 180 -45.66 5.53 -18.18
N ALA A 181 -46.10 5.64 -19.44
CA ALA A 181 -46.19 4.52 -20.38
C ALA A 181 -44.82 3.98 -20.84
N ARG A 182 -43.78 4.81 -20.77
CA ARG A 182 -42.40 4.50 -21.18
C ARG A 182 -41.51 3.97 -20.07
N LEU A 183 -41.97 4.01 -18.82
CA LEU A 183 -41.20 3.52 -17.69
C LEU A 183 -40.96 2.01 -17.82
N GLY A 184 -39.69 1.59 -17.77
CA GLY A 184 -39.28 0.20 -17.98
C GLY A 184 -38.97 -0.17 -19.43
N GLU A 185 -38.87 0.80 -20.35
CA GLU A 185 -38.22 0.61 -21.65
C GLU A 185 -36.78 0.06 -21.48
N ASP A 186 -36.32 -0.76 -22.41
CA ASP A 186 -34.96 -1.30 -22.39
C ASP A 186 -33.93 -0.31 -22.98
N GLY A 187 -32.66 -0.50 -22.61
CA GLY A 187 -31.52 0.23 -23.19
C GLY A 187 -31.31 1.64 -22.64
N ALA A 188 -30.41 2.39 -23.28
CA ALA A 188 -29.97 3.71 -22.80
C ALA A 188 -31.11 4.73 -22.72
N THR A 189 -32.09 4.64 -23.61
CA THR A 189 -33.28 5.51 -23.60
C THR A 189 -34.15 5.23 -22.36
N GLY A 190 -34.38 3.97 -22.01
CA GLY A 190 -35.15 3.60 -20.83
C GLY A 190 -34.46 3.98 -19.52
N GLU A 191 -33.13 3.88 -19.46
CA GLU A 191 -32.35 4.39 -18.34
C GLU A 191 -32.49 5.92 -18.20
N ALA A 192 -32.40 6.66 -19.32
CA ALA A 192 -32.58 8.11 -19.32
C ALA A 192 -33.99 8.52 -18.86
N VAL A 193 -35.03 7.80 -19.28
CA VAL A 193 -36.41 7.99 -18.78
C VAL A 193 -36.47 7.75 -17.26
N THR A 194 -35.85 6.67 -16.77
CA THR A 194 -35.82 6.33 -15.34
C THR A 194 -35.11 7.41 -14.51
N ARG A 195 -34.01 7.98 -15.00
CA ARG A 195 -33.32 9.11 -14.36
C ARG A 195 -34.15 10.39 -14.37
N ALA A 196 -34.90 10.64 -15.44
CA ALA A 196 -35.80 11.79 -15.50
C ALA A 196 -36.91 11.66 -14.47
N PHE A 197 -37.50 10.46 -14.29
CA PHE A 197 -38.43 10.17 -13.21
C PHE A 197 -37.86 10.47 -11.83
N ALA A 198 -36.62 10.00 -11.57
CA ALA A 198 -35.94 10.29 -10.31
C ALA A 198 -35.79 11.79 -10.05
N THR A 199 -35.40 12.54 -11.09
CA THR A 199 -35.22 14.00 -11.02
C THR A 199 -36.54 14.71 -10.71
N VAL A 200 -37.61 14.40 -11.44
CA VAL A 200 -38.94 15.02 -11.23
C VAL A 200 -39.49 14.68 -9.85
N ALA A 201 -39.30 13.45 -9.38
CA ALA A 201 -39.77 13.00 -8.07
C ALA A 201 -39.10 13.74 -6.91
N THR A 202 -37.92 14.34 -7.10
CA THR A 202 -37.26 15.15 -6.04
C THR A 202 -37.98 16.47 -5.74
N ASN A 203 -38.86 16.92 -6.63
CA ASN A 203 -39.53 18.20 -6.48
C ASN A 203 -40.72 18.08 -5.50
N PRO A 204 -40.79 18.89 -4.42
CA PRO A 204 -41.86 18.79 -3.42
C PRO A 204 -43.21 19.36 -3.88
N GLN A 205 -43.29 19.95 -5.08
CA GLN A 205 -44.54 20.47 -5.63
C GLN A 205 -45.49 19.35 -6.07
N VAL A 206 -46.75 19.71 -6.34
CA VAL A 206 -47.85 18.78 -6.66
C VAL A 206 -47.47 17.77 -7.76
N ARG A 207 -46.80 18.21 -8.83
CA ARG A 207 -46.39 17.33 -9.94
C ARG A 207 -45.27 16.36 -9.54
N GLY A 208 -44.26 16.82 -8.81
CA GLY A 208 -43.19 15.95 -8.33
C GLY A 208 -43.71 14.90 -7.34
N GLN A 209 -44.61 15.32 -6.44
CA GLN A 209 -45.34 14.42 -5.53
C GLN A 209 -46.18 13.38 -6.28
N GLN A 210 -46.94 13.80 -7.31
CA GLN A 210 -47.71 12.89 -8.16
C GLN A 210 -46.82 11.84 -8.84
N VAL A 211 -45.65 12.26 -9.34
CA VAL A 211 -44.67 11.36 -9.96
C VAL A 211 -44.09 10.40 -8.92
N PHE A 212 -43.72 10.89 -7.73
CA PHE A 212 -43.24 10.06 -6.63
C PHE A 212 -44.28 8.99 -6.22
N GLU A 213 -45.54 9.40 -6.04
CA GLU A 213 -46.64 8.51 -5.68
C GLU A 213 -46.89 7.44 -6.75
N PHE A 214 -46.82 7.82 -8.03
CA PHE A 214 -46.89 6.87 -9.13
C PHE A 214 -45.75 5.84 -9.08
N LEU A 215 -44.51 6.27 -8.83
CA LEU A 215 -43.37 5.35 -8.69
C LEU A 215 -43.56 4.41 -7.49
N ALA A 216 -43.97 4.94 -6.33
CA ALA A 216 -44.22 4.16 -5.12
C ALA A 216 -45.34 3.13 -5.35
N ALA A 217 -46.45 3.52 -5.97
CA ALA A 217 -47.53 2.61 -6.34
C ALA A 217 -47.06 1.53 -7.32
N THR A 218 -46.25 1.89 -8.31
CA THR A 218 -45.71 0.95 -9.32
C THR A 218 -44.78 -0.08 -8.70
N VAL A 219 -43.95 0.28 -7.70
CA VAL A 219 -43.10 -0.68 -6.98
C VAL A 219 -43.92 -1.59 -6.06
N LYS A 220 -45.03 -1.10 -5.50
CA LYS A 220 -45.93 -1.88 -4.65
C LYS A 220 -46.82 -2.84 -5.43
N ASP A 221 -47.12 -2.55 -6.70
CA ASP A 221 -47.96 -3.40 -7.54
C ASP A 221 -47.22 -4.67 -8.01
N ALA A 222 -47.61 -5.82 -7.46
CA ALA A 222 -47.08 -7.12 -7.85
C ALA A 222 -47.50 -7.57 -9.26
N ALA A 223 -48.57 -6.98 -9.83
CA ALA A 223 -49.02 -7.26 -11.19
C ALA A 223 -48.30 -6.42 -12.25
N ALA A 224 -47.54 -5.40 -11.84
CA ALA A 224 -46.76 -4.59 -12.76
C ALA A 224 -45.69 -5.42 -13.48
N ALA A 225 -45.41 -5.09 -14.74
CA ALA A 225 -44.37 -5.74 -15.51
C ALA A 225 -43.00 -5.64 -14.77
N PRO A 226 -42.21 -6.73 -14.67
CA PRO A 226 -40.98 -6.74 -13.87
C PRO A 226 -39.99 -5.62 -14.21
N ALA A 227 -39.82 -5.30 -15.50
CA ALA A 227 -38.95 -4.21 -15.95
C ALA A 227 -39.44 -2.83 -15.49
N ARG A 228 -40.76 -2.58 -15.56
CA ARG A 228 -41.38 -1.34 -15.08
C ARG A 228 -41.27 -1.19 -13.57
N ARG A 229 -41.49 -2.28 -12.83
CA ARG A 229 -41.33 -2.33 -11.37
C ARG A 229 -39.88 -2.06 -10.94
N GLN A 230 -38.92 -2.65 -11.66
CA GLN A 230 -37.48 -2.41 -11.45
C GLN A 230 -37.09 -0.96 -11.73
N ALA A 231 -37.53 -0.40 -12.86
CA ALA A 231 -37.28 0.99 -13.21
C ALA A 231 -37.90 1.95 -12.19
N ALA A 232 -39.12 1.68 -11.72
CA ALA A 232 -39.74 2.47 -10.66
C ALA A 232 -38.92 2.47 -9.36
N ALA A 233 -38.42 1.29 -8.96
CA ALA A 233 -37.59 1.16 -7.77
C ALA A 233 -36.24 1.87 -7.92
N GLN A 234 -35.61 1.80 -9.10
CA GLN A 234 -34.38 2.53 -9.41
C GLN A 234 -34.61 4.03 -9.39
N ALA A 235 -35.71 4.53 -9.98
CA ALA A 235 -36.04 5.94 -9.95
C ALA A 235 -36.25 6.46 -8.51
N LEU A 236 -36.92 5.68 -7.66
CA LEU A 236 -37.05 5.99 -6.23
C LEU A 236 -35.67 6.06 -5.55
N ALA A 237 -34.80 5.07 -5.76
CA ALA A 237 -33.47 5.08 -5.17
C ALA A 237 -32.64 6.29 -5.63
N TRP A 238 -32.65 6.60 -6.93
CA TRP A 238 -31.92 7.74 -7.50
C TRP A 238 -32.49 9.11 -7.10
N SER A 239 -33.74 9.18 -6.66
CA SER A 239 -34.30 10.42 -6.12
C SER A 239 -33.59 10.87 -4.83
N ASN A 240 -32.89 9.96 -4.15
CA ASN A 240 -32.18 10.21 -2.89
C ASN A 240 -33.08 10.85 -1.81
N LEU A 241 -34.38 10.53 -1.82
CA LEU A 241 -35.33 10.97 -0.80
C LEU A 241 -35.42 9.95 0.34
N LEU A 242 -35.53 10.43 1.58
CA LEU A 242 -35.73 9.56 2.75
C LEU A 242 -37.02 8.72 2.61
N GLN A 243 -38.09 9.32 2.11
CA GLN A 243 -39.37 8.64 1.83
C GLN A 243 -39.22 7.54 0.79
N ALA A 244 -38.29 7.67 -0.17
CA ALA A 244 -38.02 6.61 -1.13
C ALA A 244 -37.43 5.37 -0.46
N ALA A 245 -36.53 5.57 0.51
CA ALA A 245 -35.97 4.46 1.30
C ALA A 245 -37.07 3.75 2.10
N GLU A 246 -38.00 4.49 2.71
CA GLU A 246 -39.16 3.92 3.41
C GLU A 246 -39.99 3.04 2.47
N VAL A 247 -40.38 3.55 1.30
CA VAL A 247 -41.13 2.78 0.29
C VAL A 247 -40.37 1.54 -0.16
N LEU A 248 -39.08 1.66 -0.44
CA LEU A 248 -38.26 0.53 -0.90
C LEU A 248 -38.08 -0.54 0.18
N THR A 249 -37.92 -0.15 1.45
CA THR A 249 -37.86 -1.11 2.56
C THR A 249 -39.18 -1.83 2.79
N GLU A 250 -40.32 -1.14 2.69
CA GLU A 250 -41.66 -1.75 2.74
C GLU A 250 -41.84 -2.80 1.65
N CYS A 251 -41.34 -2.53 0.45
CA CYS A 251 -41.43 -3.45 -0.68
C CYS A 251 -40.39 -4.58 -0.64
N ALA A 252 -39.34 -4.49 0.17
CA ALA A 252 -38.19 -5.41 0.10
C ALA A 252 -38.49 -6.86 0.52
N LEU A 253 -39.63 -7.08 1.20
CA LEU A 253 -40.14 -8.43 1.50
C LEU A 253 -40.70 -9.10 0.24
N ASP A 254 -41.61 -8.43 -0.46
CA ASP A 254 -42.28 -8.96 -1.66
C ASP A 254 -41.48 -8.75 -2.95
N TYR A 255 -40.48 -7.87 -2.90
CA TYR A 255 -39.62 -7.52 -4.03
C TYR A 255 -38.14 -7.47 -3.60
N PRO A 256 -37.46 -8.63 -3.54
CA PRO A 256 -36.07 -8.71 -3.10
C PRO A 256 -35.08 -7.83 -3.90
N ASN A 257 -35.40 -7.50 -5.16
CA ASN A 257 -34.58 -6.60 -5.99
C ASN A 257 -34.51 -5.16 -5.47
N ALA A 258 -35.38 -4.76 -4.53
CA ALA A 258 -35.26 -3.46 -3.85
C ALA A 258 -34.06 -3.39 -2.89
N ARG A 259 -33.60 -4.53 -2.35
CA ARG A 259 -32.51 -4.60 -1.36
C ARG A 259 -31.18 -4.02 -1.86
N PRO A 260 -30.66 -4.39 -3.06
CA PRO A 260 -29.44 -3.77 -3.57
C PRO A 260 -29.60 -2.27 -3.87
N LEU A 261 -30.83 -1.79 -4.11
CA LEU A 261 -31.09 -0.37 -4.34
C LEU A 261 -31.02 0.43 -3.03
N LEU A 262 -31.48 -0.14 -1.91
CA LEU A 262 -31.30 0.45 -0.58
C LEU A 262 -29.81 0.62 -0.24
N ALA A 263 -28.98 -0.35 -0.63
CA ALA A 263 -27.52 -0.23 -0.48
C ALA A 263 -26.94 0.94 -1.28
N GLN A 264 -27.43 1.17 -2.50
CA GLN A 264 -27.01 2.31 -3.34
C GLN A 264 -27.38 3.67 -2.74
N MET A 265 -28.44 3.74 -1.94
CA MET A 265 -28.85 4.98 -1.25
C MET A 265 -27.92 5.35 -0.09
N GLY A 266 -27.07 4.43 0.38
CA GLY A 266 -26.12 4.69 1.47
C GLY A 266 -26.82 5.05 2.79
N ASP A 267 -26.31 6.10 3.46
CA ASP A 267 -26.80 6.54 4.77
C ASP A 267 -28.28 6.98 4.78
N LEU A 268 -28.81 7.37 3.63
CA LEU A 268 -30.23 7.73 3.51
C LEU A 268 -31.15 6.54 3.81
N ALA A 269 -30.70 5.31 3.56
CA ALA A 269 -31.48 4.11 3.85
C ALA A 269 -31.37 3.66 5.32
N THR A 270 -30.33 4.09 6.05
CA THR A 270 -30.03 3.63 7.42
C THR A 270 -31.22 3.75 8.36
N PRO A 271 -31.95 4.90 8.47
CA PRO A 271 -33.07 5.01 9.40
C PRO A 271 -34.22 4.03 9.09
N ALA A 272 -34.53 3.84 7.81
CA ALA A 272 -35.57 2.90 7.39
C ALA A 272 -35.13 1.45 7.68
N LEU A 273 -33.88 1.10 7.37
CA LEU A 273 -33.32 -0.22 7.69
C LEU A 273 -33.31 -0.51 9.19
N THR A 274 -33.02 0.47 10.04
CA THR A 274 -33.05 0.31 11.51
C THR A 274 -34.43 -0.16 11.98
N LYS A 275 -35.50 0.50 11.51
CA LYS A 275 -36.87 0.13 11.87
C LYS A 275 -37.20 -1.32 11.51
N TRP A 276 -36.76 -1.81 10.35
CA TRP A 276 -36.97 -3.20 9.93
C TRP A 276 -36.09 -4.19 10.68
N ALA A 277 -34.85 -3.81 11.00
CA ALA A 277 -33.94 -4.63 11.79
C ALA A 277 -34.44 -4.79 13.24
N GLU A 278 -34.94 -3.72 13.87
CA GLU A 278 -35.58 -3.76 15.19
C GLU A 278 -36.81 -4.69 15.22
N GLN A 279 -37.55 -4.78 14.12
CA GLN A 279 -38.68 -5.70 13.95
C GLN A 279 -38.27 -7.16 13.71
N GLY A 280 -36.98 -7.48 13.71
CA GLY A 280 -36.48 -8.84 13.57
C GLY A 280 -36.40 -9.34 12.13
N HIS A 281 -36.29 -8.44 11.14
CA HIS A 281 -36.12 -8.84 9.74
C HIS A 281 -34.64 -8.99 9.37
N GLU A 282 -34.17 -10.24 9.23
CA GLU A 282 -32.76 -10.55 8.93
C GLU A 282 -32.21 -9.82 7.69
N TRP A 283 -33.00 -9.70 6.62
CA TRP A 283 -32.56 -9.08 5.37
C TRP A 283 -32.11 -7.61 5.54
N ALA A 284 -32.61 -6.91 6.57
CA ALA A 284 -32.21 -5.54 6.86
C ALA A 284 -30.74 -5.47 7.31
N PHE A 285 -30.24 -6.50 7.99
CA PHE A 285 -28.82 -6.60 8.37
C PHE A 285 -27.93 -6.82 7.15
N ASP A 286 -28.37 -7.66 6.19
CA ASP A 286 -27.66 -7.82 4.92
C ASP A 286 -27.59 -6.49 4.15
N ALA A 287 -28.69 -5.74 4.13
CA ALA A 287 -28.72 -4.41 3.53
C ALA A 287 -27.79 -3.43 4.26
N PHE A 288 -27.73 -3.44 5.59
CA PHE A 288 -26.74 -2.64 6.34
C PHE A 288 -25.30 -2.99 6.00
N GLN A 289 -24.97 -4.28 5.89
CA GLN A 289 -23.64 -4.71 5.48
C GLN A 289 -23.30 -4.19 4.07
N MET A 290 -24.27 -4.23 3.15
CA MET A 290 -24.09 -3.72 1.78
C MET A 290 -23.95 -2.19 1.73
N VAL A 291 -24.69 -1.45 2.56
CA VAL A 291 -24.51 0.01 2.75
C VAL A 291 -23.08 0.28 3.25
N GLY A 292 -22.67 -0.42 4.31
CA GLY A 292 -21.29 -0.45 4.79
C GLY A 292 -20.73 0.91 5.18
N THR A 293 -21.55 1.88 5.57
CA THR A 293 -21.11 3.20 6.02
C THR A 293 -20.88 3.23 7.53
N PRO A 294 -20.15 4.23 8.05
CA PRO A 294 -20.01 4.42 9.49
C PRO A 294 -21.35 4.52 10.24
N ASP A 295 -22.35 5.19 9.68
CA ASP A 295 -23.66 5.35 10.34
C ASP A 295 -24.47 4.04 10.32
N ALA A 296 -24.38 3.24 9.25
CA ALA A 296 -24.93 1.89 9.24
C ALA A 296 -24.28 0.98 10.30
N ALA A 297 -22.96 1.08 10.49
CA ALA A 297 -22.27 0.34 11.54
C ALA A 297 -22.66 0.80 12.96
N ARG A 298 -22.87 2.11 13.18
CA ARG A 298 -23.42 2.64 14.45
C ARG A 298 -24.80 2.05 14.73
N ALA A 299 -25.71 2.11 13.76
CA ALA A 299 -27.06 1.58 13.89
C ALA A 299 -27.07 0.08 14.20
N MET A 300 -26.24 -0.73 13.52
CA MET A 300 -26.10 -2.15 13.87
C MET A 300 -25.48 -2.37 15.25
N THR A 301 -24.60 -1.48 15.71
CA THR A 301 -23.98 -1.58 17.05
C THR A 301 -25.02 -1.39 18.15
N ASP A 302 -26.03 -0.53 17.93
CA ASP A 302 -27.16 -0.39 18.86
C ASP A 302 -27.90 -1.73 19.07
N LEU A 303 -27.96 -2.56 18.03
CA LEU A 303 -28.68 -3.85 18.01
C LEU A 303 -27.88 -5.04 18.59
N LEU A 304 -26.60 -4.86 18.96
CA LEU A 304 -25.78 -5.92 19.56
C LEU A 304 -26.15 -6.28 21.00
N TRP A 305 -26.97 -5.44 21.64
CA TRP A 305 -27.17 -5.44 23.09
C TRP A 305 -28.55 -5.93 23.51
N THR A 306 -29.46 -6.24 22.58
CA THR A 306 -30.74 -6.86 22.94
C THR A 306 -30.48 -8.29 23.44
N GLU A 307 -31.17 -8.72 24.49
CA GLU A 307 -31.08 -10.08 25.03
C GLU A 307 -32.26 -10.90 24.52
N ASP A 308 -32.10 -12.24 24.45
CA ASP A 308 -33.14 -13.21 24.06
C ASP A 308 -33.71 -13.12 22.62
N GLU A 309 -33.13 -12.29 21.77
CA GLU A 309 -33.55 -12.10 20.38
C GLU A 309 -32.49 -12.58 19.37
N PRO A 310 -32.85 -12.93 18.12
CA PRO A 310 -31.88 -13.31 17.08
C PRO A 310 -31.08 -12.11 16.51
N GLN A 311 -31.58 -10.87 16.64
CA GLN A 311 -31.01 -9.65 16.08
C GLN A 311 -29.53 -9.41 16.45
N PRO A 312 -29.07 -9.58 17.71
CA PRO A 312 -27.68 -9.41 18.08
C PRO A 312 -26.74 -10.33 17.30
N TYR A 313 -27.14 -11.58 17.06
CA TYR A 313 -26.34 -12.52 16.27
C TYR A 313 -26.24 -12.02 14.84
N TRP A 314 -27.36 -11.62 14.23
CA TRP A 314 -27.34 -11.07 12.87
C TRP A 314 -26.46 -9.81 12.77
N ALA A 315 -26.60 -8.86 13.70
CA ALA A 315 -25.75 -7.68 13.80
C ALA A 315 -24.27 -8.05 13.93
N ALA A 316 -23.94 -9.00 14.81
CA ALA A 316 -22.56 -9.44 15.04
C ALA A 316 -21.93 -10.02 13.77
N TRP A 317 -22.63 -10.90 13.05
CA TRP A 317 -22.12 -11.47 11.80
C TRP A 317 -21.81 -10.40 10.75
N ARG A 318 -22.68 -9.40 10.59
CA ARG A 318 -22.51 -8.35 9.57
C ARG A 318 -21.46 -7.31 10.00
N LEU A 319 -21.42 -6.94 11.27
CA LEU A 319 -20.38 -6.06 11.81
C LEU A 319 -18.99 -6.71 11.79
N ALA A 320 -18.91 -8.03 11.99
CA ALA A 320 -17.65 -8.76 11.90
C ALA A 320 -17.01 -8.68 10.51
N VAL A 321 -17.82 -8.55 9.45
CA VAL A 321 -17.35 -8.27 8.08
C VAL A 321 -16.91 -6.80 7.96
N LEU A 322 -17.71 -5.85 8.47
CA LEU A 322 -17.41 -4.42 8.35
C LEU A 322 -16.20 -3.96 9.15
N LEU A 323 -15.84 -4.66 10.23
CA LEU A 323 -14.68 -4.35 11.08
C LEU A 323 -13.34 -4.40 10.35
N ALA A 324 -13.26 -5.09 9.21
CA ALA A 324 -12.06 -5.09 8.37
C ALA A 324 -11.76 -3.71 7.76
N ARG A 325 -12.71 -2.77 7.81
CA ARG A 325 -12.57 -1.42 7.28
C ARG A 325 -12.19 -0.42 8.37
N THR A 326 -11.17 0.38 8.11
CA THR A 326 -10.61 1.33 9.08
C THR A 326 -11.56 2.48 9.43
N ASP A 327 -12.38 2.95 8.49
CA ASP A 327 -13.38 4.00 8.73
C ASP A 327 -14.47 3.54 9.72
N ILE A 328 -14.81 2.25 9.69
CA ILE A 328 -15.72 1.61 10.65
C ILE A 328 -15.03 1.45 12.01
N GLU A 329 -13.76 1.03 12.06
CA GLU A 329 -13.03 0.98 13.33
C GLU A 329 -12.96 2.35 14.03
N ASP A 330 -12.67 3.40 13.26
CA ASP A 330 -12.55 4.77 13.78
C ASP A 330 -13.87 5.26 14.38
N VAL A 331 -15.00 4.95 13.72
CA VAL A 331 -16.32 5.33 14.22
C VAL A 331 -16.68 4.58 15.50
N LEU A 332 -16.41 3.28 15.55
CA LEU A 332 -16.73 2.43 16.70
C LEU A 332 -15.80 2.70 17.90
N ARG A 333 -14.59 3.18 17.66
CA ARG A 333 -13.68 3.63 18.73
C ARG A 333 -14.20 4.85 19.50
N THR A 334 -15.04 5.65 18.87
CA THR A 334 -15.65 6.84 19.51
C THR A 334 -17.12 6.63 19.87
N TYR A 335 -17.62 5.41 19.71
CA TYR A 335 -19.02 5.10 19.94
C TYR A 335 -19.38 5.18 21.44
N PRO A 336 -20.46 5.89 21.82
CA PRO A 336 -20.83 6.10 23.21
C PRO A 336 -21.52 4.86 23.81
N LEU A 337 -20.77 4.02 24.53
CA LEU A 337 -21.35 2.87 25.24
C LEU A 337 -21.99 3.27 26.57
N ALA A 338 -23.24 2.85 26.78
CA ALA A 338 -23.92 2.94 28.07
C ALA A 338 -23.28 2.00 29.11
N LYS A 339 -23.42 2.31 30.41
CA LYS A 339 -22.86 1.49 31.50
C LYS A 339 -23.39 0.06 31.50
N SER A 340 -24.66 -0.13 31.14
CA SER A 340 -25.27 -1.47 30.99
C SER A 340 -24.57 -2.29 29.91
N GLN A 341 -24.33 -1.70 28.75
CA GLN A 341 -23.63 -2.34 27.62
C GLN A 341 -22.20 -2.74 27.98
N GLN A 342 -21.50 -1.89 28.75
CA GLN A 342 -20.14 -2.20 29.25
C GLN A 342 -20.10 -3.37 30.22
N SER A 343 -21.22 -3.70 30.87
CA SER A 343 -21.34 -4.81 31.82
C SER A 343 -21.86 -6.11 31.22
N THR A 344 -22.37 -6.07 29.97
CA THR A 344 -22.83 -7.25 29.23
C THR A 344 -21.65 -8.22 28.99
N GLU A 345 -21.91 -9.52 28.81
CA GLU A 345 -20.84 -10.50 28.55
C GLU A 345 -20.16 -10.27 27.18
N TYR A 346 -18.83 -10.22 27.18
CA TYR A 346 -17.99 -10.10 25.99
C TYR A 346 -16.60 -10.74 26.18
N LEU A 347 -15.91 -11.05 25.09
CA LEU A 347 -14.56 -11.64 25.12
C LEU A 347 -13.49 -10.53 25.09
N LYS A 348 -13.15 -9.97 26.27
CA LYS A 348 -12.20 -8.84 26.41
C LYS A 348 -10.87 -9.02 25.65
N TRP A 349 -10.32 -10.22 25.69
CA TRP A 349 -8.98 -10.53 25.18
C TRP A 349 -8.90 -10.62 23.65
N VAL A 350 -10.03 -10.71 22.93
CA VAL A 350 -10.02 -10.92 21.46
C VAL A 350 -9.44 -9.71 20.73
N TRP A 351 -9.81 -8.49 21.15
CA TRP A 351 -9.41 -7.26 20.47
C TRP A 351 -8.32 -6.45 21.19
N GLU A 352 -8.06 -6.75 22.47
CA GLU A 352 -7.00 -6.11 23.28
C GLU A 352 -5.61 -6.08 22.59
N PRO A 353 -5.20 -7.08 21.79
CA PRO A 353 -3.99 -6.98 20.97
C PRO A 353 -4.00 -5.80 19.98
N PHE A 354 -5.12 -5.46 19.39
CA PHE A 354 -5.15 -4.47 18.31
C PHE A 354 -5.40 -3.05 18.83
N GLU A 355 -5.70 -2.91 20.12
CA GLU A 355 -6.11 -1.64 20.70
C GLU A 355 -4.91 -0.74 21.05
N PRO A 356 -4.87 0.52 20.57
CA PRO A 356 -3.86 1.49 20.98
C PRO A 356 -4.06 2.04 22.39
N TYR A 357 -5.27 2.00 22.96
CA TYR A 357 -5.61 2.60 24.25
C TYR A 357 -6.41 1.65 25.15
N PRO A 358 -6.09 1.53 26.46
CA PRO A 358 -6.64 0.48 27.34
C PRO A 358 -8.14 0.51 27.66
N ASP A 359 -8.92 1.51 27.22
CA ASP A 359 -10.35 1.66 27.56
C ASP A 359 -11.22 2.03 26.33
N SER A 360 -10.80 1.60 25.15
CA SER A 360 -11.53 1.89 23.92
C SER A 360 -12.87 1.14 23.84
N PRO A 361 -13.97 1.84 23.50
CA PRO A 361 -15.26 1.21 23.19
C PRO A 361 -15.17 0.09 22.14
N LEU A 362 -14.27 0.25 21.15
CA LEU A 362 -14.08 -0.74 20.09
C LEU A 362 -13.70 -2.12 20.63
N SER A 363 -12.82 -2.17 21.65
CA SER A 363 -12.45 -3.45 22.27
C SER A 363 -13.63 -4.16 22.93
N ILE A 364 -14.57 -3.41 23.52
CA ILE A 364 -15.78 -3.96 24.13
C ILE A 364 -16.74 -4.44 23.02
N ILE A 365 -16.97 -3.61 21.99
CA ILE A 365 -17.83 -3.93 20.85
C ILE A 365 -17.32 -5.16 20.09
N ALA A 366 -16.04 -5.19 19.72
CA ALA A 366 -15.41 -6.32 19.04
C ALA A 366 -15.42 -7.59 19.90
N GLY A 367 -15.18 -7.46 21.21
CA GLY A 367 -15.32 -8.58 22.14
C GLY A 367 -16.76 -9.11 22.23
N ARG A 368 -17.76 -8.22 22.12
CA ARG A 368 -19.19 -8.59 22.14
C ARG A 368 -19.56 -9.30 20.85
N ILE A 369 -19.12 -8.79 19.70
CA ILE A 369 -19.25 -9.45 18.40
C ILE A 369 -18.64 -10.85 18.46
N ALA A 370 -17.41 -10.99 18.97
CA ALA A 370 -16.75 -12.28 19.10
C ALA A 370 -17.51 -13.26 20.00
N HIS A 371 -18.06 -12.78 21.12
CA HIS A 371 -18.90 -13.59 22.00
C HIS A 371 -20.12 -14.12 21.24
N LEU A 372 -20.86 -13.25 20.55
CA LEU A 372 -22.08 -13.58 19.82
C LEU A 372 -21.81 -14.52 18.64
N LEU A 373 -20.72 -14.33 17.90
CA LEU A 373 -20.30 -15.28 16.86
C LEU A 373 -20.08 -16.68 17.45
N ARG A 374 -19.36 -16.78 18.58
CA ARG A 374 -19.07 -18.06 19.24
C ARG A 374 -20.33 -18.76 19.77
N THR A 375 -21.33 -18.00 20.23
CA THR A 375 -22.56 -18.54 20.82
C THR A 375 -23.74 -18.57 19.86
N THR A 376 -23.53 -18.30 18.57
CA THR A 376 -24.59 -18.23 17.56
C THR A 376 -25.33 -19.57 17.46
N PRO A 377 -26.67 -19.60 17.67
CA PRO A 377 -27.46 -20.81 17.45
C PRO A 377 -27.57 -21.10 15.95
N SER A 378 -27.72 -22.38 15.58
CA SER A 378 -27.78 -22.80 14.18
C SER A 378 -28.93 -22.14 13.38
N THR A 379 -30.00 -21.73 14.05
CA THR A 379 -31.15 -21.01 13.46
C THR A 379 -30.85 -19.55 13.12
N ALA A 380 -29.82 -18.95 13.71
CA ALA A 380 -29.43 -17.54 13.48
C ALA A 380 -28.18 -17.40 12.60
N LEU A 381 -27.66 -18.50 12.06
CA LEU A 381 -26.57 -18.45 11.09
C LEU A 381 -27.06 -17.79 9.81
N SER A 382 -26.34 -16.74 9.39
CA SER A 382 -26.53 -16.12 8.07
C SER A 382 -26.39 -17.16 6.95
N SER A 383 -26.81 -16.86 5.73
CA SER A 383 -26.54 -17.71 4.55
C SER A 383 -25.41 -17.17 3.65
N GLY A 384 -24.93 -15.94 3.84
CA GLY A 384 -23.88 -15.31 3.00
C GLY A 384 -22.43 -15.71 3.30
N SER A 385 -21.60 -15.85 2.26
CA SER A 385 -20.16 -16.20 2.31
C SER A 385 -19.24 -14.97 2.37
N SER A 386 -19.50 -14.03 3.28
CA SER A 386 -18.66 -12.82 3.40
C SER A 386 -17.40 -13.10 4.21
N GLU A 387 -16.26 -12.54 3.79
CA GLU A 387 -14.98 -12.63 4.52
C GLU A 387 -15.10 -11.86 5.85
N ILE A 388 -15.06 -12.59 6.97
CA ILE A 388 -15.09 -12.00 8.30
C ILE A 388 -13.69 -11.51 8.66
N ASP A 389 -13.61 -10.45 9.45
CA ASP A 389 -12.34 -10.00 10.00
C ASP A 389 -11.60 -11.13 10.73
N LYS A 390 -10.46 -11.52 10.17
CA LYS A 390 -9.59 -12.57 10.70
C LYS A 390 -9.13 -12.32 12.14
N ARG A 391 -9.09 -11.06 12.60
CA ARG A 391 -8.77 -10.68 13.99
C ARG A 391 -9.85 -11.15 14.98
N LEU A 392 -11.06 -11.46 14.52
CA LEU A 392 -12.11 -12.09 15.32
C LEU A 392 -12.09 -13.61 15.17
N VAL A 393 -12.06 -14.11 13.92
CA VAL A 393 -12.18 -15.55 13.62
C VAL A 393 -11.08 -16.36 14.30
N ILE A 394 -9.83 -15.94 14.11
CA ILE A 394 -8.67 -16.71 14.55
C ILE A 394 -8.66 -16.88 16.07
N PRO A 395 -8.76 -15.82 16.91
CA PRO A 395 -8.80 -15.98 18.36
C PRO A 395 -9.93 -16.89 18.84
N ILE A 396 -11.14 -16.73 18.28
CA ILE A 396 -12.30 -17.58 18.62
C ILE A 396 -12.00 -19.04 18.30
N PHE A 397 -11.46 -19.33 17.12
CA PHE A 397 -11.11 -20.69 16.72
C PHE A 397 -10.07 -21.33 17.62
N MET A 398 -8.99 -20.61 17.92
CA MET A 398 -7.87 -21.09 18.74
C MET A 398 -8.27 -21.43 20.18
N THR A 399 -9.37 -20.88 20.68
CA THR A 399 -9.89 -21.13 22.04
C THR A 399 -11.09 -22.07 22.07
N SER A 400 -11.49 -22.60 20.92
CA SER A 400 -12.61 -23.54 20.83
C SER A 400 -12.20 -24.97 21.22
N SER A 401 -13.16 -25.79 21.60
CA SER A 401 -12.93 -27.23 21.81
C SER A 401 -12.51 -27.95 20.52
N ALA A 402 -12.83 -27.40 19.34
CA ALA A 402 -12.36 -27.94 18.07
C ALA A 402 -10.85 -27.83 17.91
N ALA A 403 -10.24 -26.73 18.37
CA ALA A 403 -8.78 -26.57 18.36
C ALA A 403 -8.09 -27.62 19.25
N GLU A 404 -8.65 -27.90 20.42
CA GLU A 404 -8.14 -28.99 21.29
C GLU A 404 -8.31 -30.36 20.64
N THR A 405 -9.43 -30.59 19.97
CA THR A 405 -9.73 -31.84 19.25
C THR A 405 -8.78 -32.04 18.06
N ILE A 406 -8.50 -31.00 17.27
CA ILE A 406 -7.49 -31.00 16.20
C ILE A 406 -6.16 -31.46 16.74
N LYS A 407 -5.74 -30.86 17.85
CA LYS A 407 -4.44 -31.13 18.44
C LYS A 407 -4.31 -32.60 18.83
N HIS A 408 -5.31 -33.11 19.54
CA HIS A 408 -5.36 -34.50 19.97
C HIS A 408 -5.51 -35.51 18.81
N GLU A 409 -6.28 -35.18 17.76
CA GLU A 409 -6.37 -36.03 16.56
C GLU A 409 -5.07 -36.03 15.75
N SER A 410 -4.37 -34.88 15.68
CA SER A 410 -3.08 -34.79 14.99
C SER A 410 -1.98 -35.60 15.69
N GLU A 411 -2.02 -35.70 17.03
CA GLU A 411 -1.10 -36.56 17.79
C GLU A 411 -1.32 -38.06 17.51
N LYS A 412 -2.51 -38.44 17.04
CA LYS A 412 -2.87 -39.84 16.75
C LYS A 412 -2.66 -40.24 15.30
N ASP A 413 -2.65 -39.28 14.39
CA ASP A 413 -2.61 -39.53 12.95
C ASP A 413 -1.35 -38.96 12.30
N GLU A 414 -0.34 -39.81 12.17
CA GLU A 414 0.91 -39.47 11.50
C GLU A 414 0.70 -39.00 10.06
N THR A 415 -0.33 -39.51 9.36
CA THR A 415 -0.60 -39.14 7.95
C THR A 415 -1.03 -37.68 7.82
N LEU A 416 -1.74 -37.15 8.83
CA LEU A 416 -2.17 -35.75 8.86
C LEU A 416 -0.97 -34.81 9.05
N ILE A 417 0.00 -35.23 9.86
CA ILE A 417 1.26 -34.49 10.07
C ILE A 417 2.13 -34.54 8.81
N GLU A 418 2.26 -35.69 8.16
CA GLU A 418 3.02 -35.84 6.91
C GLU A 418 2.44 -34.97 5.79
N ASP A 419 1.12 -35.05 5.56
CA ASP A 419 0.42 -34.22 4.57
C ASP A 419 0.63 -32.72 4.84
N LEU A 420 0.54 -32.31 6.11
CA LEU A 420 0.75 -30.92 6.52
C LEU A 420 2.19 -30.45 6.24
N GLN A 421 3.19 -31.28 6.58
CA GLN A 421 4.60 -30.94 6.37
C GLN A 421 4.93 -30.83 4.88
N ASP A 422 4.40 -31.73 4.05
CA ASP A 422 4.62 -31.69 2.61
C ASP A 422 3.96 -30.48 1.96
N LEU A 423 2.72 -30.15 2.34
CA LEU A 423 2.04 -28.94 1.87
C LEU A 423 2.73 -27.66 2.36
N SER A 424 3.22 -27.64 3.61
CA SER A 424 3.95 -26.49 4.16
C SER A 424 5.25 -26.23 3.40
N ARG A 425 6.01 -27.28 3.03
CA ARG A 425 7.21 -27.15 2.20
C ARG A 425 6.89 -26.56 0.83
N GLN A 426 5.87 -27.10 0.15
CA GLN A 426 5.44 -26.60 -1.16
C GLN A 426 5.00 -25.13 -1.12
N TRP A 427 4.31 -24.73 -0.06
CA TRP A 427 3.87 -23.35 0.15
C TRP A 427 5.04 -22.39 0.47
N GLN A 428 6.02 -22.82 1.27
CA GLN A 428 7.22 -22.01 1.53
C GLN A 428 8.04 -21.81 0.25
N ASP A 429 8.18 -22.84 -0.57
CA ASP A 429 8.85 -22.76 -1.86
C ASP A 429 8.13 -21.77 -2.80
N GLN A 430 6.79 -21.73 -2.79
CA GLN A 430 6.04 -20.72 -3.52
C GLN A 430 6.30 -19.29 -3.06
N GLN A 431 6.33 -19.02 -1.75
CA GLN A 431 6.58 -17.66 -1.26
C GLN A 431 7.97 -17.17 -1.66
N ILE A 432 8.96 -18.05 -1.70
CA ILE A 432 10.32 -17.74 -2.18
C ILE A 432 10.30 -17.39 -3.67
N LEU A 433 9.41 -18.02 -4.45
CA LEU A 433 9.27 -17.82 -5.90
C LEU A 433 8.34 -16.65 -6.29
N GLY A 434 7.67 -15.99 -5.34
CA GLY A 434 6.64 -14.96 -5.58
C GLY A 434 7.08 -13.63 -6.19
N GLY A 435 8.31 -13.52 -6.72
CA GLY A 435 8.79 -12.34 -7.45
C GLY A 435 8.57 -12.46 -8.96
N GLU A 436 7.59 -11.74 -9.53
CA GLU A 436 7.40 -11.51 -10.97
C GLU A 436 7.75 -12.71 -11.89
N HIS A 437 6.99 -13.79 -11.80
CA HIS A 437 7.28 -15.02 -12.55
C HIS A 437 6.20 -15.40 -13.58
N PRO A 438 6.60 -16.11 -14.66
CA PRO A 438 5.81 -16.31 -15.89
C PRO A 438 4.53 -17.16 -15.69
N PRO A 439 3.58 -17.12 -16.63
CA PRO A 439 2.26 -17.77 -16.55
C PRO A 439 2.24 -19.28 -16.23
N SER A 440 3.37 -19.99 -16.30
CA SER A 440 3.47 -21.38 -15.85
C SER A 440 3.37 -21.55 -14.32
N THR A 441 3.63 -20.51 -13.53
CA THR A 441 3.51 -20.58 -12.07
C THR A 441 2.07 -20.46 -11.59
N ALA A 442 1.18 -19.82 -12.35
CA ALA A 442 -0.24 -19.68 -11.99
C ALA A 442 -0.92 -21.03 -11.77
N ARG A 443 -0.71 -22.00 -12.67
CA ARG A 443 -1.26 -23.36 -12.53
C ARG A 443 -0.76 -24.09 -11.28
N LEU A 444 0.48 -23.83 -10.88
CA LEU A 444 1.07 -24.42 -9.68
C LEU A 444 0.51 -23.76 -8.40
N VAL A 445 0.19 -22.47 -8.47
CA VAL A 445 -0.53 -21.73 -7.41
C VAL A 445 -1.95 -22.27 -7.23
N ASP A 446 -2.69 -22.46 -8.33
CA ASP A 446 -4.03 -23.03 -8.28
C ASP A 446 -3.99 -24.45 -7.69
N MET A 447 -3.10 -25.31 -8.17
CA MET A 447 -2.95 -26.68 -7.68
C MET A 447 -2.62 -26.75 -6.18
N ILE A 448 -1.71 -25.91 -5.67
CA ILE A 448 -1.37 -25.89 -4.25
C ILE A 448 -2.54 -25.34 -3.42
N THR A 449 -3.27 -24.35 -3.93
CA THR A 449 -4.48 -23.83 -3.28
C THR A 449 -5.55 -24.92 -3.18
N ASP A 450 -5.81 -25.65 -4.26
CA ASP A 450 -6.76 -26.77 -4.27
C ASP A 450 -6.38 -27.85 -3.24
N GLN A 451 -5.08 -28.16 -3.11
CA GLN A 451 -4.59 -29.12 -2.11
C GLN A 451 -4.75 -28.61 -0.68
N GLN A 452 -4.52 -27.31 -0.44
CA GLN A 452 -4.77 -26.68 0.86
C GLN A 452 -6.26 -26.75 1.24
N GLU A 453 -7.15 -26.44 0.30
CA GLU A 453 -8.60 -26.54 0.50
C GLU A 453 -9.03 -27.98 0.82
N HIS A 454 -8.53 -28.96 0.06
CA HIS A 454 -8.81 -30.38 0.34
C HIS A 454 -8.27 -30.83 1.70
N PHE A 455 -7.10 -30.35 2.12
CA PHE A 455 -6.58 -30.64 3.45
C PHE A 455 -7.48 -30.05 4.54
N VAL A 456 -7.87 -28.78 4.43
CA VAL A 456 -8.76 -28.13 5.40
C VAL A 456 -10.11 -28.86 5.49
N ALA A 457 -10.71 -29.19 4.35
CA ALA A 457 -11.98 -29.92 4.30
C ALA A 457 -11.88 -31.29 5.00
N ARG A 458 -10.81 -32.06 4.72
CA ARG A 458 -10.57 -33.36 5.38
C ARG A 458 -10.44 -33.24 6.89
N VAL A 459 -9.72 -32.23 7.37
CA VAL A 459 -9.57 -31.96 8.81
C VAL A 459 -10.95 -31.66 9.41
N PHE A 460 -11.72 -30.77 8.78
CA PHE A 460 -13.03 -30.35 9.27
C PHE A 460 -14.08 -31.46 9.25
N ASP A 461 -14.11 -32.29 8.23
CA ASP A 461 -15.02 -33.44 8.15
C ASP A 461 -14.74 -34.45 9.27
N ARG A 462 -13.49 -34.55 9.74
CA ARG A 462 -13.10 -35.44 10.83
C ARG A 462 -13.48 -34.90 12.21
N ILE A 463 -13.27 -33.61 12.46
CA ILE A 463 -13.56 -32.99 13.77
C ILE A 463 -15.04 -32.70 13.92
N ASN A 464 -15.71 -32.43 12.80
CA ASN A 464 -17.09 -31.97 12.73
C ASN A 464 -17.35 -30.78 13.69
N PRO A 465 -16.66 -29.65 13.49
CA PRO A 465 -16.85 -28.47 14.33
C PRO A 465 -18.29 -27.97 14.27
N ASP A 466 -18.71 -27.21 15.28
CA ASP A 466 -20.03 -26.58 15.25
C ASP A 466 -20.19 -25.68 14.01
N ALA A 467 -21.43 -25.53 13.54
CA ALA A 467 -21.71 -24.85 12.28
C ALA A 467 -21.28 -23.37 12.27
N SER A 468 -21.27 -22.70 13.43
CA SER A 468 -20.78 -21.32 13.54
C SER A 468 -19.29 -21.26 13.32
N LEU A 469 -18.54 -22.13 14.01
CA LEU A 469 -17.10 -22.21 13.89
C LEU A 469 -16.65 -22.62 12.49
N ARG A 470 -17.31 -23.61 11.90
CA ARG A 470 -17.08 -24.03 10.51
C ARG A 470 -17.22 -22.84 9.58
N ARG A 471 -18.33 -22.10 9.69
CA ARG A 471 -18.61 -20.92 8.88
C ARG A 471 -17.60 -19.80 9.07
N MET A 472 -17.18 -19.52 10.31
CA MET A 472 -16.17 -18.49 10.57
C MET A 472 -14.85 -18.85 9.88
N VAL A 473 -14.41 -20.10 9.95
CA VAL A 473 -13.16 -20.50 9.27
C VAL A 473 -13.32 -20.55 7.76
N GLU A 474 -14.46 -21.03 7.24
CA GLU A 474 -14.78 -21.00 5.81
C GLU A 474 -14.81 -19.56 5.23
N SER A 475 -15.04 -18.54 6.08
CA SER A 475 -14.96 -17.14 5.67
C SER A 475 -13.53 -16.63 5.46
N LEU A 476 -12.51 -17.32 5.99
CA LEU A 476 -11.11 -16.97 5.76
C LEU A 476 -10.65 -17.44 4.37
N LYS A 477 -9.59 -16.85 3.84
CA LYS A 477 -8.97 -17.33 2.58
C LYS A 477 -8.37 -18.73 2.78
N PRO A 478 -8.35 -19.60 1.76
CA PRO A 478 -7.80 -20.96 1.87
C PRO A 478 -6.41 -21.03 2.48
N ALA A 479 -5.50 -20.13 2.07
CA ALA A 479 -4.16 -20.03 2.63
C ALA A 479 -4.16 -19.67 4.12
N GLU A 480 -5.09 -18.84 4.58
CA GLU A 480 -5.24 -18.47 5.99
C GLU A 480 -5.87 -19.59 6.81
N GLN A 481 -6.82 -20.34 6.24
CA GLN A 481 -7.40 -21.55 6.85
C GLN A 481 -6.31 -22.61 7.07
N PHE A 482 -5.51 -22.88 6.04
CA PHE A 482 -4.40 -23.82 6.12
C PHE A 482 -3.36 -23.39 7.16
N GLU A 483 -2.95 -22.12 7.15
CA GLU A 483 -1.98 -21.59 8.11
C GLU A 483 -2.47 -21.66 9.55
N LEU A 484 -3.77 -21.43 9.78
CA LEU A 484 -4.41 -21.57 11.08
C LEU A 484 -4.34 -23.02 11.60
N LEU A 485 -4.67 -23.99 10.75
CA LEU A 485 -4.56 -25.42 11.09
C LEU A 485 -3.11 -25.83 11.32
N ARG A 486 -2.19 -25.36 10.47
CA ARG A 486 -0.76 -25.63 10.59
C ARG A 486 -0.21 -25.18 11.93
N CYS A 487 -0.54 -23.95 12.35
CA CYS A 487 -0.11 -23.41 13.64
C CYS A 487 -0.61 -24.25 14.83
N LEU A 488 -1.85 -24.77 14.74
CA LEU A 488 -2.42 -25.62 15.79
C LEU A 488 -1.72 -26.98 15.90
N ILE A 489 -1.49 -27.63 14.75
CA ILE A 489 -0.92 -28.98 14.68
C ILE A 489 0.56 -28.98 15.07
N GLU A 490 1.33 -27.96 14.66
CA GLU A 490 2.76 -27.84 15.01
C GLU A 490 2.99 -27.42 16.48
N GLU A 491 1.96 -27.49 17.33
CA GLU A 491 1.96 -27.11 18.75
C GLU A 491 2.43 -25.69 19.06
N ARG A 492 2.52 -24.83 18.05
CA ARG A 492 2.90 -23.45 18.27
C ARG A 492 1.68 -22.66 18.67
N THR A 493 1.55 -22.39 19.98
CA THR A 493 0.59 -21.38 20.44
C THR A 493 1.04 -20.00 19.96
N PRO A 494 0.29 -19.35 19.05
CA PRO A 494 0.61 -18.03 18.57
C PRO A 494 0.40 -17.01 19.70
N THR A 495 1.37 -16.15 19.89
CA THR A 495 1.35 -15.12 20.94
C THR A 495 0.57 -13.89 20.47
N ILE A 496 0.13 -13.06 21.42
CA ILE A 496 -0.48 -11.74 21.16
C ILE A 496 0.37 -10.92 20.16
N ASP A 497 1.70 -11.02 20.26
CA ASP A 497 2.62 -10.28 19.40
C ASP A 497 2.70 -10.87 17.98
N ASP A 498 2.57 -12.19 17.81
CA ASP A 498 2.48 -12.82 16.47
C ASP A 498 1.26 -12.27 15.72
N TRP A 499 0.17 -12.03 16.44
CA TRP A 499 -1.07 -11.48 15.88
C TRP A 499 -0.99 -10.00 15.59
N ARG A 500 -0.46 -9.19 16.52
CA ARG A 500 -0.25 -7.74 16.33
C ARG A 500 0.60 -7.42 15.10
N ASN A 501 1.51 -8.32 14.75
CA ASN A 501 2.50 -8.11 13.70
C ASN A 501 2.23 -8.93 12.43
N LYS A 502 1.14 -9.71 12.35
CA LYS A 502 0.85 -10.55 11.18
C LYS A 502 0.77 -9.74 9.87
N ASP A 503 0.17 -8.55 9.94
CA ASP A 503 0.01 -7.66 8.78
C ASP A 503 1.02 -6.49 8.77
N LYS A 504 1.80 -6.33 9.84
CA LYS A 504 2.92 -5.38 9.85
C LYS A 504 4.11 -6.07 9.20
N ARG A 505 4.48 -5.64 7.99
CA ARG A 505 5.83 -5.91 7.48
C ARG A 505 6.81 -5.32 8.49
N VAL A 506 7.38 -6.16 9.35
CA VAL A 506 8.48 -5.76 10.21
C VAL A 506 9.71 -5.73 9.31
N GLU A 507 9.88 -4.62 8.60
CA GLU A 507 11.09 -4.37 7.85
C GLU A 507 12.16 -3.97 8.86
N TYR A 508 13.01 -4.92 9.24
CA TYR A 508 14.25 -4.59 9.92
C TYR A 508 15.16 -3.91 8.91
N GLU A 509 15.22 -2.59 9.01
CA GLU A 509 16.10 -1.72 8.25
C GLU A 509 17.55 -1.92 8.72
N PHE A 510 18.25 -2.90 8.14
CA PHE A 510 19.65 -3.21 8.48
C PHE A 510 20.54 -1.96 8.35
N ASP A 511 20.28 -1.12 7.35
CA ASP A 511 20.92 0.17 7.06
C ASP A 511 20.78 1.21 8.17
N LYS A 512 19.79 1.07 9.06
CA LYS A 512 19.63 1.94 10.25
C LYS A 512 20.07 1.27 11.54
N SER A 513 20.44 -0.01 11.48
CA SER A 513 20.77 -0.79 12.65
C SER A 513 22.14 -0.45 13.25
N TRP A 514 22.32 -0.74 14.53
CA TRP A 514 23.62 -0.55 15.19
C TRP A 514 24.70 -1.50 14.65
N HIS A 515 24.31 -2.62 14.03
CA HIS A 515 25.22 -3.60 13.44
C HIS A 515 25.90 -3.04 12.19
N GLU A 516 25.14 -2.42 11.29
CA GLU A 516 25.67 -1.73 10.10
C GLU A 516 26.62 -0.60 10.51
N ARG A 517 26.22 0.22 11.49
CA ARG A 517 27.09 1.26 12.07
C ARG A 517 28.37 0.68 12.66
N GLY A 518 28.29 -0.47 13.35
CA GLY A 518 29.45 -1.16 13.90
C GLY A 518 30.43 -1.63 12.82
N ILE A 519 29.93 -2.25 11.76
CA ILE A 519 30.73 -2.68 10.60
C ILE A 519 31.38 -1.46 9.92
N THR A 520 30.62 -0.39 9.72
CA THR A 520 31.11 0.86 9.14
C THR A 520 32.22 1.49 9.97
N VAL A 521 32.09 1.52 11.31
CA VAL A 521 33.15 2.02 12.21
C VAL A 521 34.41 1.16 12.11
N CYS A 522 34.28 -0.17 12.08
CA CYS A 522 35.41 -1.07 11.89
C CYS A 522 36.16 -0.83 10.56
N LEU A 523 35.42 -0.61 9.47
CA LEU A 523 35.99 -0.32 8.15
C LEU A 523 36.66 1.07 8.10
N LEU A 524 36.09 2.07 8.80
CA LEU A 524 36.69 3.40 8.93
C LEU A 524 38.02 3.35 9.68
N LEU A 525 38.11 2.55 10.76
CA LEU A 525 39.35 2.36 11.52
C LEU A 525 40.44 1.70 10.67
N LEU A 526 40.09 0.68 9.87
CA LEU A 526 41.05 0.08 8.92
C LEU A 526 41.52 1.09 7.87
N THR A 527 40.61 1.88 7.32
CA THR A 527 40.95 2.96 6.38
C THR A 527 41.92 3.96 6.99
N ALA A 528 41.67 4.39 8.24
CA ALA A 528 42.52 5.33 8.93
C ALA A 528 43.94 4.77 9.14
N LEU A 529 44.06 3.48 9.48
CA LEU A 529 45.35 2.79 9.57
C LEU A 529 46.06 2.74 8.21
N SER A 530 45.36 2.44 7.13
CA SER A 530 45.93 2.44 5.78
C SER A 530 46.44 3.82 5.36
N LEU A 531 45.65 4.87 5.62
CA LEU A 531 46.04 6.25 5.33
C LEU A 531 47.24 6.70 6.15
N TRP A 532 47.31 6.28 7.42
CA TRP A 532 48.46 6.52 8.28
C TRP A 532 49.73 5.90 7.68
N GLU A 533 49.70 4.64 7.24
CA GLU A 533 50.89 4.01 6.63
C GLU A 533 51.32 4.75 5.37
N VAL A 534 50.36 5.09 4.50
CA VAL A 534 50.66 5.88 3.29
C VAL A 534 51.31 7.22 3.66
N ALA A 535 50.80 7.92 4.67
CA ALA A 535 51.40 9.16 5.16
C ALA A 535 52.82 8.94 5.69
N THR A 536 53.07 7.88 6.45
CA THR A 536 54.43 7.56 6.95
C THR A 536 55.40 7.22 5.82
N ILE A 537 54.96 6.51 4.78
CA ILE A 537 55.77 6.21 3.59
C ILE A 537 56.14 7.51 2.86
N ILE A 538 55.17 8.44 2.72
CA ILE A 538 55.38 9.75 2.10
C ILE A 538 56.41 10.56 2.89
N LEU A 539 56.23 10.67 4.20
CA LEU A 539 57.05 11.51 5.07
C LEU A 539 58.50 10.98 5.22
N ASN A 540 58.70 9.67 5.15
CA ASN A 540 60.00 9.04 5.39
C ASN A 540 60.81 8.75 4.12
N THR A 541 60.31 9.07 2.93
CA THR A 541 61.01 8.79 1.66
C THR A 541 61.50 10.09 1.01
N PRO A 542 62.79 10.47 1.17
CA PRO A 542 63.27 11.82 0.84
C PRO A 542 63.34 12.18 -0.66
N GLN A 543 63.08 11.24 -1.58
CA GLN A 543 63.06 11.46 -3.04
C GLN A 543 61.66 11.68 -3.64
N PHE A 544 60.66 12.00 -2.82
CA PHE A 544 59.25 12.10 -3.23
C PHE A 544 58.93 13.21 -4.26
N THR A 545 59.90 14.03 -4.65
CA THR A 545 59.75 15.16 -5.57
C THR A 545 59.79 14.80 -7.07
N ILE A 546 59.95 13.53 -7.46
CA ILE A 546 59.90 13.12 -8.87
C ILE A 546 58.52 12.55 -9.21
N GLN A 547 57.85 13.17 -10.19
CA GLN A 547 56.43 13.09 -10.59
C GLN A 547 55.70 11.72 -10.59
N ARG A 548 56.40 10.58 -10.56
CA ARG A 548 55.76 9.24 -10.61
C ARG A 548 55.12 8.81 -9.28
N SER A 549 55.73 9.10 -8.13
CA SER A 549 55.23 8.61 -6.83
C SER A 549 53.95 9.30 -6.37
N GLY A 550 53.76 10.58 -6.71
CA GLY A 550 52.54 11.33 -6.41
C GLY A 550 51.30 10.80 -7.16
N LEU A 551 51.49 10.34 -8.40
CA LEU A 551 50.40 9.73 -9.20
C LEU A 551 49.90 8.43 -8.56
N HIS A 552 50.80 7.61 -8.01
CA HIS A 552 50.42 6.36 -7.34
C HIS A 552 49.60 6.60 -6.06
N ILE A 553 49.89 7.65 -5.30
CA ILE A 553 49.12 8.02 -4.10
C ILE A 553 47.76 8.59 -4.48
N LEU A 554 47.71 9.47 -5.49
CA LEU A 554 46.44 10.00 -5.98
C LEU A 554 45.55 8.88 -6.54
N LEU A 555 46.12 7.93 -7.25
CA LEU A 555 45.41 6.74 -7.72
C LEU A 555 44.93 5.86 -6.57
N GLY A 556 45.78 5.63 -5.55
CA GLY A 556 45.42 4.89 -4.35
C GLY A 556 44.27 5.55 -3.57
N LEU A 557 44.32 6.87 -3.39
CA LEU A 557 43.25 7.65 -2.75
C LEU A 557 41.96 7.65 -3.58
N ALA A 558 42.06 7.80 -4.91
CA ALA A 558 40.90 7.74 -5.79
C ALA A 558 40.21 6.37 -5.76
N LEU A 559 41.00 5.28 -5.74
CA LEU A 559 40.49 3.92 -5.58
C LEU A 559 39.87 3.69 -4.19
N LEU A 560 40.39 4.34 -3.14
CA LEU A 560 39.82 4.31 -1.80
C LEU A 560 38.44 4.99 -1.76
N VAL A 561 38.32 6.18 -2.37
CA VAL A 561 37.06 6.92 -2.48
C VAL A 561 36.04 6.13 -3.32
N GLN A 562 36.45 5.56 -4.47
CA GLN A 562 35.57 4.72 -5.28
C GLN A 562 35.16 3.44 -4.55
N GLY A 563 36.07 2.80 -3.83
CA GLY A 563 35.78 1.63 -3.01
C GLY A 563 34.72 1.93 -1.94
N TRP A 564 34.81 3.09 -1.28
CA TRP A 564 33.82 3.50 -0.27
C TRP A 564 32.44 3.78 -0.89
N GLY A 565 32.39 4.41 -2.06
CA GLY A 565 31.15 4.62 -2.81
C GLY A 565 30.47 3.29 -3.19
N GLY A 566 31.25 2.32 -3.66
CA GLY A 566 30.77 0.98 -4.00
C GLY A 566 30.29 0.18 -2.79
N ILE A 567 31.02 0.22 -1.67
CA ILE A 567 30.62 -0.45 -0.42
C ILE A 567 29.31 0.15 0.11
N ARG A 568 29.17 1.49 0.11
CA ARG A 568 27.97 2.17 0.63
C ARG A 568 26.71 1.91 -0.21
N GLU A 569 26.81 1.91 -1.53
CA GLU A 569 25.65 1.64 -2.40
C GLU A 569 25.23 0.16 -2.41
N ARG A 570 26.15 -0.76 -2.07
CA ARG A 570 25.93 -2.21 -2.22
C ARG A 570 25.90 -3.02 -0.93
N LEU A 571 26.01 -2.44 0.25
CA LEU A 571 25.72 -3.11 1.55
C LEU A 571 24.23 -3.45 1.75
N SER A 572 23.47 -3.66 0.68
CA SER A 572 22.16 -4.32 0.73
C SER A 572 22.36 -5.83 0.70
N VAL A 573 21.50 -6.58 1.40
CA VAL A 573 21.62 -8.02 1.70
C VAL A 573 21.88 -8.91 0.46
N ASN A 574 21.54 -8.44 -0.74
CA ASN A 574 21.61 -9.25 -1.96
C ASN A 574 23.00 -9.33 -2.64
N THR A 575 24.05 -8.67 -2.14
CA THR A 575 25.40 -8.66 -2.77
C THR A 575 26.44 -9.55 -2.08
N MET A 576 26.01 -10.33 -1.08
CA MET A 576 26.83 -11.18 -0.21
C MET A 576 27.86 -12.08 -0.92
N PRO A 577 27.56 -12.79 -2.03
CA PRO A 577 28.51 -13.74 -2.61
C PRO A 577 29.82 -13.08 -3.06
N ILE A 578 29.76 -11.81 -3.45
CA ILE A 578 30.90 -11.07 -4.00
C ILE A 578 31.84 -10.58 -2.88
N PHE A 579 31.28 -10.16 -1.74
CA PHE A 579 32.10 -9.69 -0.61
C PHE A 579 32.75 -10.86 0.14
N GLU A 580 32.02 -11.97 0.34
CA GLU A 580 32.60 -13.20 0.88
C GLU A 580 33.72 -13.72 -0.02
N PHE A 581 33.50 -13.72 -1.34
CA PHE A 581 34.53 -14.10 -2.30
C PHE A 581 35.77 -13.21 -2.22
N ALA A 582 35.59 -11.88 -2.23
CA ALA A 582 36.70 -10.93 -2.15
C ALA A 582 37.48 -11.06 -0.82
N PHE A 583 36.78 -11.31 0.29
CA PHE A 583 37.39 -11.52 1.59
C PHE A 583 38.18 -12.82 1.67
N LEU A 584 37.58 -13.94 1.26
CA LEU A 584 38.23 -15.26 1.26
C LEU A 584 39.41 -15.30 0.29
N PHE A 585 39.30 -14.59 -0.85
CA PHE A 585 40.38 -14.39 -1.80
C PHE A 585 41.50 -13.51 -1.24
N GLY A 586 41.18 -12.42 -0.56
CA GLY A 586 42.18 -11.60 0.13
C GLY A 586 42.90 -12.36 1.23
N PHE A 587 42.17 -13.16 2.01
CA PHE A 587 42.72 -14.00 3.08
C PHE A 587 43.62 -15.12 2.52
N SER A 588 43.25 -15.75 1.41
CA SER A 588 44.05 -16.81 0.81
C SER A 588 45.36 -16.29 0.21
N ILE A 589 45.33 -15.12 -0.44
CA ILE A 589 46.54 -14.41 -0.87
C ILE A 589 47.40 -14.04 0.34
N TYR A 590 46.79 -13.53 1.41
CA TYR A 590 47.50 -13.19 2.64
C TYR A 590 48.22 -14.42 3.22
N VAL A 591 47.52 -15.55 3.41
CA VAL A 591 48.12 -16.80 3.90
C VAL A 591 49.26 -17.25 2.99
N GLY A 592 49.07 -17.18 1.67
CA GLY A 592 50.11 -17.54 0.72
C GLY A 592 51.35 -16.66 0.79
N VAL A 593 51.19 -15.34 0.95
CA VAL A 593 52.28 -14.37 1.08
C VAL A 593 52.99 -14.47 2.43
N VAL A 594 52.25 -14.68 3.52
CA VAL A 594 52.81 -14.81 4.88
C VAL A 594 53.58 -16.11 5.06
N LEU A 595 53.08 -17.21 4.50
CA LEU A 595 53.74 -18.51 4.60
C LEU A 595 54.97 -18.61 3.69
N ASN A 596 55.03 -17.83 2.61
CA ASN A 596 56.11 -17.84 1.62
C ASN A 596 57.52 -17.76 2.24
N PRO A 597 57.87 -16.79 3.12
CA PRO A 597 59.19 -16.75 3.74
C PRO A 597 59.47 -17.90 4.72
N ILE A 598 58.45 -18.62 5.20
CA ILE A 598 58.58 -19.68 6.22
C ILE A 598 58.73 -21.06 5.58
N VAL A 599 57.90 -21.36 4.58
CA VAL A 599 57.84 -22.70 3.95
C VAL A 599 58.31 -22.71 2.49
N GLY A 600 58.73 -21.56 1.97
CA GLY A 600 59.16 -21.39 0.59
C GLY A 600 58.00 -21.02 -0.35
N PRO A 601 58.31 -20.32 -1.47
CA PRO A 601 57.32 -19.70 -2.36
C PRO A 601 56.36 -20.68 -3.01
N LEU A 602 56.86 -21.86 -3.37
CA LEU A 602 56.03 -22.89 -3.99
C LEU A 602 54.97 -23.42 -3.00
N ILE A 603 55.37 -23.70 -1.76
CA ILE A 603 54.48 -24.26 -0.75
C ILE A 603 53.47 -23.20 -0.27
N GLY A 604 53.92 -21.96 -0.08
CA GLY A 604 53.03 -20.82 0.20
C GLY A 604 51.97 -20.61 -0.88
N ALA A 605 52.38 -20.64 -2.16
CA ALA A 605 51.47 -20.49 -3.31
C ALA A 605 50.41 -21.58 -3.37
N VAL A 606 50.84 -22.84 -3.25
CA VAL A 606 49.93 -23.99 -3.32
C VAL A 606 48.97 -24.00 -2.13
N THR A 607 49.46 -23.67 -0.93
CA THR A 607 48.63 -23.64 0.28
C THR A 607 47.58 -22.54 0.20
N GLY A 608 47.95 -21.33 -0.27
CA GLY A 608 47.01 -20.24 -0.51
C GLY A 608 45.97 -20.58 -1.58
N GLY A 609 46.39 -21.14 -2.71
CA GLY A 609 45.48 -21.56 -3.79
C GLY A 609 44.47 -22.63 -3.36
N VAL A 610 44.93 -23.66 -2.64
CA VAL A 610 44.06 -24.73 -2.12
C VAL A 610 43.09 -24.19 -1.06
N LEU A 611 43.56 -23.31 -0.17
CA LEU A 611 42.70 -22.69 0.84
C LEU A 611 41.61 -21.82 0.19
N CYS A 612 41.95 -21.06 -0.86
CA CYS A 612 40.98 -20.28 -1.61
C CYS A 612 39.89 -21.16 -2.26
N LEU A 613 40.30 -22.29 -2.82
CA LEU A 613 39.40 -23.25 -3.47
C LEU A 613 38.44 -23.88 -2.45
N LEU A 614 38.98 -24.35 -1.32
CA LEU A 614 38.20 -24.99 -0.26
C LEU A 614 37.21 -24.03 0.39
N LEU A 615 37.62 -22.79 0.62
CA LEU A 615 36.77 -21.76 1.20
C LEU A 615 35.66 -21.32 0.22
N GLY A 616 35.96 -21.18 -1.07
CA GLY A 616 34.95 -20.87 -2.09
C GLY A 616 33.89 -21.97 -2.25
N ILE A 617 34.30 -23.24 -2.13
CA ILE A 617 33.37 -24.38 -2.13
C ILE A 617 32.49 -24.36 -0.88
N ALA A 618 33.05 -24.06 0.29
CA ALA A 618 32.32 -24.02 1.55
C ALA A 618 31.28 -22.90 1.62
N SER A 619 31.51 -21.77 0.94
CA SER A 619 30.58 -20.64 0.87
C SER A 619 29.52 -20.77 -0.24
N GLY A 620 29.44 -21.92 -0.92
CA GLY A 620 28.42 -22.18 -1.96
C GLY A 620 28.61 -21.38 -3.25
N ILE A 621 29.82 -20.88 -3.51
CA ILE A 621 30.14 -20.18 -4.76
C ILE A 621 30.28 -21.22 -5.87
N ASP A 622 29.71 -20.91 -7.04
CA ASP A 622 29.76 -21.78 -8.22
C ASP A 622 31.19 -22.28 -8.47
N HIS A 623 31.34 -23.60 -8.54
CA HIS A 623 32.63 -24.28 -8.65
C HIS A 623 33.47 -23.78 -9.82
N THR A 624 32.84 -23.28 -10.88
CA THR A 624 33.55 -22.69 -12.03
C THR A 624 34.32 -21.41 -11.70
N VAL A 625 33.81 -20.57 -10.80
CA VAL A 625 34.49 -19.33 -10.37
C VAL A 625 35.67 -19.66 -9.44
N ALA A 626 35.47 -20.59 -8.49
CA ALA A 626 36.54 -21.04 -7.60
C ALA A 626 37.71 -21.67 -8.37
N PHE A 627 37.42 -22.50 -9.39
CA PHE A 627 38.43 -23.13 -10.24
C PHE A 627 39.14 -22.15 -11.19
N ALA A 628 38.51 -21.07 -11.61
CA ALA A 628 39.15 -20.05 -12.44
C ALA A 628 40.15 -19.18 -11.64
N VAL A 629 39.88 -18.99 -10.35
CA VAL A 629 40.60 -18.01 -9.52
C VAL A 629 41.77 -18.63 -8.75
N ALA A 630 41.69 -19.91 -8.35
CA ALA A 630 42.81 -20.60 -7.71
C ALA A 630 44.11 -20.61 -8.56
N PRO A 631 44.08 -20.83 -9.88
CA PRO A 631 45.26 -20.70 -10.73
C PRO A 631 45.83 -19.28 -10.77
N ALA A 632 44.98 -18.24 -10.73
CA ALA A 632 45.42 -16.85 -10.72
C ALA A 632 46.14 -16.47 -9.41
N VAL A 633 45.72 -17.03 -8.27
CA VAL A 633 46.43 -16.91 -6.98
C VAL A 633 47.79 -17.61 -7.04
N ILE A 634 47.81 -18.84 -7.55
CA ILE A 634 49.05 -19.62 -7.68
C ILE A 634 50.04 -18.90 -8.60
N ILE A 635 49.57 -18.38 -9.74
CA ILE A 635 50.36 -17.58 -10.69
C ILE A 635 50.84 -16.29 -10.01
N SER A 636 49.98 -15.57 -9.31
CA SER A 636 50.35 -14.31 -8.62
C SER A 636 51.44 -14.50 -7.56
N ILE A 637 51.43 -15.63 -6.85
CA ILE A 637 52.43 -15.93 -5.82
C ILE A 637 53.73 -16.45 -6.45
N MET A 638 53.65 -17.19 -7.56
CA MET A 638 54.83 -17.65 -8.31
C MET A 638 55.57 -16.53 -9.07
N LEU A 639 54.87 -15.46 -9.46
CA LEU A 639 55.45 -14.32 -10.21
C LEU A 639 56.28 -13.35 -9.35
N ASN A 640 56.55 -13.67 -8.08
CA ASN A 640 57.50 -12.92 -7.25
C ASN A 640 58.96 -13.33 -7.49
N ASP A 641 59.21 -14.35 -8.33
CA ASP A 641 60.54 -14.72 -8.83
C ASP A 641 60.74 -14.14 -10.25
N PRO A 642 61.70 -13.21 -10.45
CA PRO A 642 61.95 -12.59 -11.74
C PRO A 642 62.20 -13.59 -12.88
N GLN A 643 62.84 -14.74 -12.59
CA GLN A 643 63.18 -15.74 -13.61
C GLN A 643 61.95 -16.51 -14.10
N ILE A 644 60.98 -16.73 -13.22
CA ILE A 644 59.70 -17.38 -13.58
C ILE A 644 58.83 -16.42 -14.39
N VAL A 645 58.86 -15.12 -14.08
CA VAL A 645 58.18 -14.08 -14.89
C VAL A 645 58.75 -14.05 -16.30
N THR A 646 60.07 -14.11 -16.45
CA THR A 646 60.73 -14.12 -17.78
C THR A 646 60.40 -15.40 -18.56
N GLY A 647 60.36 -16.56 -17.88
CA GLY A 647 59.97 -17.83 -18.47
C GLY A 647 58.51 -17.87 -18.93
N PHE A 648 57.58 -17.33 -18.13
CA PHE A 648 56.16 -17.29 -18.46
C PHE A 648 55.84 -16.27 -19.57
N ALA A 649 56.50 -15.11 -19.57
CA ALA A 649 56.43 -14.15 -20.68
C ALA A 649 56.93 -14.78 -21.99
N SER A 650 58.05 -15.51 -21.95
CA SER A 650 58.58 -16.24 -23.11
C SER A 650 57.63 -17.34 -23.61
N PHE A 651 56.93 -18.03 -22.70
CA PHE A 651 55.91 -19.03 -23.03
C PHE A 651 54.66 -18.41 -23.69
N LEU A 652 54.21 -17.24 -23.24
CA LEU A 652 53.11 -16.50 -23.87
C LEU A 652 53.50 -15.92 -25.25
N ILE A 653 54.74 -15.46 -25.39
CA ILE A 653 55.31 -15.00 -26.67
C ILE A 653 55.39 -16.16 -27.68
N ALA A 654 55.76 -17.37 -27.23
CA ALA A 654 55.84 -18.56 -28.09
C ALA A 654 54.47 -19.05 -28.60
N ASN A 655 53.38 -18.73 -27.91
CA ASN A 655 52.02 -19.20 -28.23
C ASN A 655 51.10 -18.10 -28.79
N THR A 656 51.63 -16.94 -29.17
CA THR A 656 50.86 -15.87 -29.80
C THR A 656 51.23 -15.66 -31.28
N ASN A 657 50.27 -15.18 -32.07
CA ASN A 657 50.39 -14.97 -33.52
C ASN A 657 51.68 -14.16 -33.86
N PRO A 658 52.54 -14.63 -34.78
CA PRO A 658 53.88 -14.08 -35.01
C PRO A 658 53.93 -12.59 -35.40
N GLN A 659 52.81 -11.97 -35.79
CA GLN A 659 52.75 -10.53 -36.06
C GLN A 659 52.68 -9.64 -34.80
N ALA A 660 52.44 -10.20 -33.61
CA ALA A 660 52.38 -9.45 -32.35
C ALA A 660 53.73 -9.33 -31.62
N ILE A 661 54.77 -9.99 -32.11
CA ILE A 661 56.09 -10.10 -31.47
C ILE A 661 56.77 -8.72 -31.23
N PRO A 662 56.72 -7.74 -32.15
CA PRO A 662 57.34 -6.43 -31.90
C PRO A 662 56.66 -5.64 -30.78
N LEU A 663 55.33 -5.79 -30.63
CA LEU A 663 54.57 -5.14 -29.56
C LEU A 663 54.82 -5.81 -28.20
N ALA A 664 54.96 -7.14 -28.19
CA ALA A 664 55.24 -7.91 -26.99
C ALA A 664 56.63 -7.63 -26.42
N ILE A 665 57.64 -7.47 -27.28
CA ILE A 665 59.02 -7.12 -26.87
C ILE A 665 59.07 -5.73 -26.23
N GLY A 666 58.38 -4.74 -26.81
CA GLY A 666 58.26 -3.41 -26.22
C GLY A 666 57.47 -3.39 -24.90
N LEU A 667 56.53 -4.32 -24.72
CA LEU A 667 55.77 -4.47 -23.47
C LEU A 667 56.61 -5.13 -22.36
N THR A 668 57.48 -6.09 -22.68
CA THR A 668 58.35 -6.74 -21.69
C THR A 668 59.35 -5.78 -21.08
N ASP A 669 59.95 -4.89 -21.88
CA ASP A 669 60.87 -3.86 -21.36
C ASP A 669 60.12 -2.84 -20.48
N PHE A 670 58.86 -2.54 -20.80
CA PHE A 670 58.03 -1.67 -19.96
C PHE A 670 57.56 -2.33 -18.66
N LEU A 671 57.31 -3.64 -18.67
CA LEU A 671 56.79 -4.40 -17.52
C LEU A 671 57.89 -4.82 -16.53
N LEU A 672 59.14 -4.92 -16.96
CA LEU A 672 60.29 -5.28 -16.09
C LEU A 672 60.63 -4.20 -15.04
N ASP A 673 60.17 -2.96 -15.24
CA ASP A 673 60.41 -1.84 -14.31
C ASP A 673 59.25 -1.57 -13.32
N ILE A 674 58.19 -2.38 -13.34
CA ILE A 674 57.01 -2.22 -12.47
C ILE A 674 57.07 -3.26 -11.32
N PRO A 675 56.78 -2.89 -10.05
CA PRO A 675 56.67 -3.85 -8.96
C PRO A 675 55.66 -4.96 -9.30
N GLY A 676 56.05 -6.23 -9.15
CA GLY A 676 55.32 -7.40 -9.67
C GLY A 676 53.83 -7.47 -9.31
N SER A 677 53.40 -6.86 -8.21
CA SER A 677 51.99 -6.74 -7.81
C SER A 677 51.10 -5.96 -8.81
N MET A 678 51.64 -4.98 -9.54
CA MET A 678 50.88 -4.19 -10.51
C MET A 678 50.80 -4.85 -11.90
N VAL A 679 51.80 -5.68 -12.24
CA VAL A 679 51.76 -6.53 -13.45
C VAL A 679 50.61 -7.52 -13.36
N ILE A 680 50.34 -8.05 -12.17
CA ILE A 680 49.21 -8.93 -11.88
C ILE A 680 47.87 -8.20 -12.07
N VAL A 681 47.72 -6.97 -11.57
CA VAL A 681 46.49 -6.18 -11.76
C VAL A 681 46.25 -5.84 -13.23
N ALA A 682 47.29 -5.41 -13.96
CA ALA A 682 47.19 -5.14 -15.39
C ALA A 682 46.87 -6.40 -16.20
N ALA A 683 47.45 -7.55 -15.85
CA ALA A 683 47.16 -8.83 -16.48
C ALA A 683 45.71 -9.29 -16.23
N ILE A 684 45.21 -9.16 -14.99
CA ILE A 684 43.82 -9.51 -14.64
C ILE A 684 42.83 -8.60 -15.38
N VAL A 685 43.11 -7.30 -15.48
CA VAL A 685 42.28 -6.34 -16.24
C VAL A 685 42.29 -6.66 -17.74
N MET A 686 43.45 -6.99 -18.32
CA MET A 686 43.55 -7.36 -19.74
C MET A 686 42.90 -8.71 -20.05
N ILE A 687 43.01 -9.70 -19.16
CA ILE A 687 42.36 -11.02 -19.31
C ILE A 687 40.84 -10.86 -19.19
N SER A 688 40.36 -10.07 -18.22
CA SER A 688 38.96 -9.70 -18.05
C SER A 688 38.39 -9.03 -19.32
N GLN A 689 39.07 -8.03 -19.87
CA GLN A 689 38.66 -7.37 -21.12
C GLN A 689 38.63 -8.34 -22.30
N LYS A 690 39.64 -9.21 -22.43
CA LYS A 690 39.74 -10.15 -23.56
C LYS A 690 38.63 -11.22 -23.53
N ILE A 691 38.31 -11.76 -22.35
CA ILE A 691 37.17 -12.67 -22.13
C ILE A 691 35.85 -11.96 -22.49
N THR A 692 35.71 -10.69 -22.12
CA THR A 692 34.51 -9.88 -22.42
C THR A 692 34.33 -9.66 -23.93
N THR A 693 35.43 -9.49 -24.67
CA THR A 693 35.41 -9.29 -26.12
C THR A 693 35.27 -10.57 -26.94
N SER A 694 35.64 -11.75 -26.41
CA SER A 694 35.61 -13.02 -27.16
C SER A 694 34.30 -13.81 -27.05
N LEU A 695 33.33 -13.36 -26.26
CA LEU A 695 32.01 -14.01 -26.15
C LEU A 695 31.11 -13.62 -27.32
N THR A 696 30.55 -14.64 -28.00
CA THR A 696 29.67 -14.46 -29.17
C THR A 696 28.28 -13.94 -28.76
N SER A 697 27.54 -13.36 -29.72
CA SER A 697 26.26 -12.66 -29.47
C SER A 697 25.12 -13.54 -28.92
N SER A 698 25.22 -14.88 -28.99
CA SER A 698 24.24 -15.79 -28.37
C SER A 698 24.55 -16.04 -26.89
N GLN A 699 25.82 -16.07 -26.47
CA GLN A 699 26.21 -16.20 -25.07
C GLN A 699 25.95 -14.91 -24.27
N LYS A 700 25.98 -13.74 -24.92
CA LYS A 700 25.57 -12.45 -24.32
C LYS A 700 24.07 -12.36 -24.00
N ARG A 701 23.22 -13.24 -24.55
CA ARG A 701 21.77 -13.28 -24.26
C ARG A 701 21.40 -14.14 -23.03
N GLY A 702 22.26 -15.06 -22.62
CA GLY A 702 22.04 -15.91 -21.43
C GLY A 702 22.61 -15.33 -20.13
N ILE A 703 23.53 -14.37 -20.23
CA ILE A 703 24.14 -13.70 -19.08
C ILE A 703 23.38 -12.40 -18.84
N ARG A 704 22.65 -12.30 -17.71
CA ARG A 704 21.96 -11.05 -17.28
C ARG A 704 22.95 -9.89 -17.39
N SER A 705 22.50 -8.76 -17.94
CA SER A 705 23.31 -7.54 -18.14
C SER A 705 24.00 -7.03 -16.86
N GLY A 706 23.51 -7.40 -15.67
CA GLY A 706 24.15 -7.13 -14.38
C GLY A 706 25.51 -7.80 -14.17
N ASN A 707 25.72 -9.02 -14.67
CA ASN A 707 26.94 -9.78 -14.40
C ASN A 707 28.16 -9.22 -15.17
N LEU A 708 27.94 -8.60 -16.34
CA LEU A 708 29.02 -7.98 -17.12
C LEU A 708 29.57 -6.72 -16.44
N VAL A 709 28.73 -5.96 -15.73
CA VAL A 709 29.16 -4.83 -14.90
C VAL A 709 29.96 -5.34 -13.69
N GLU A 710 29.59 -6.48 -13.12
CA GLU A 710 30.31 -7.09 -11.98
C GLU A 710 31.76 -7.49 -12.31
N TYR A 711 32.04 -8.01 -13.51
CA TYR A 711 33.41 -8.39 -13.88
C TYR A 711 34.35 -7.18 -14.09
N SER A 712 33.81 -6.02 -14.47
CA SER A 712 34.58 -4.77 -14.57
C SER A 712 34.95 -4.17 -13.20
N LEU A 713 34.28 -4.62 -12.13
CA LEU A 713 34.52 -4.17 -10.75
C LEU A 713 35.62 -4.97 -10.03
N LEU A 714 36.11 -6.09 -10.58
CA LEU A 714 37.22 -6.88 -10.01
C LEU A 714 38.51 -6.06 -9.84
N GLY A 715 38.76 -5.07 -10.71
CA GLY A 715 39.89 -4.14 -10.58
C GLY A 715 39.81 -3.28 -9.31
N PRO A 716 38.71 -2.54 -9.10
CA PRO A 716 38.43 -1.84 -7.84
C PRO A 716 38.49 -2.76 -6.61
N TYR A 717 37.95 -3.98 -6.66
CA TYR A 717 37.97 -4.91 -5.52
C TYR A 717 39.38 -5.39 -5.16
N SER A 718 40.21 -5.74 -6.14
CA SER A 718 41.61 -6.12 -5.86
C SER A 718 42.44 -4.97 -5.27
N SER A 719 42.16 -3.74 -5.72
CA SER A 719 42.76 -2.53 -5.17
C SER A 719 42.29 -2.26 -3.73
N ALA A 720 40.99 -2.44 -3.47
CA ALA A 720 40.41 -2.35 -2.14
C ALA A 720 41.03 -3.40 -1.21
N ILE A 721 41.19 -4.66 -1.64
CA ILE A 721 41.83 -5.71 -0.83
C ILE A 721 43.24 -5.28 -0.41
N TYR A 722 44.05 -4.74 -1.32
CA TYR A 722 45.38 -4.26 -0.98
C TYR A 722 45.35 -3.14 0.06
N ILE A 723 44.46 -2.16 -0.13
CA ILE A 723 44.34 -1.01 0.76
C ILE A 723 43.80 -1.39 2.13
N PHE A 724 42.77 -2.22 2.20
CA PHE A 724 42.10 -2.59 3.45
C PHE A 724 42.84 -3.68 4.23
N PHE A 725 43.62 -4.53 3.58
CA PHE A 725 44.30 -5.63 4.24
C PHE A 725 45.82 -5.47 4.27
N ALA A 726 46.48 -5.22 3.14
CA ALA A 726 47.94 -5.22 3.10
C ALA A 726 48.56 -4.02 3.84
N LEU A 727 47.97 -2.82 3.72
CA LEU A 727 48.49 -1.63 4.40
C LEU A 727 48.30 -1.70 5.93
N PRO A 728 47.13 -2.01 6.50
CA PRO A 728 46.99 -2.18 7.94
C PRO A 728 47.84 -3.32 8.49
N THR A 729 47.99 -4.41 7.72
CA THR A 729 48.91 -5.50 8.07
C THR A 729 50.33 -5.00 8.30
N ARG A 730 50.85 -4.13 7.42
CA ARG A 730 52.20 -3.56 7.58
C ARG A 730 52.30 -2.65 8.78
N VAL A 731 51.28 -1.85 9.07
CA VAL A 731 51.23 -1.03 10.29
C VAL A 731 51.31 -1.93 11.53
N LEU A 732 50.46 -2.95 11.57
CA LEU A 732 50.38 -3.91 12.67
C LEU A 732 51.68 -4.69 12.82
N GLU A 733 52.33 -5.07 11.70
CA GLU A 733 53.63 -5.74 11.70
C GLU A 733 54.70 -4.83 12.30
N ARG A 734 54.74 -3.55 11.89
CA ARG A 734 55.70 -2.59 12.43
C ARG A 734 55.51 -2.36 13.93
N TRP A 735 54.27 -2.35 14.41
CA TRP A 735 53.95 -1.98 15.79
C TRP A 735 54.01 -3.17 16.75
N TRP A 736 53.53 -4.34 16.32
CA TRP A 736 53.33 -5.52 17.16
C TRP A 736 54.04 -6.78 16.64
N GLY A 737 54.81 -6.65 15.56
CA GLY A 737 55.46 -7.78 14.89
C GLY A 737 54.45 -8.72 14.21
N TRP A 738 54.98 -9.76 13.57
CA TRP A 738 54.16 -10.79 12.91
C TRP A 738 53.19 -11.51 13.85
N ALA A 739 53.55 -11.63 15.14
CA ALA A 739 52.66 -12.19 16.14
C ALA A 739 51.40 -11.33 16.31
N GLY A 740 51.53 -10.01 16.41
CA GLY A 740 50.38 -9.11 16.54
C GLY A 740 49.47 -9.13 15.32
N VAL A 741 50.05 -9.20 14.12
CA VAL A 741 49.29 -9.36 12.86
C VAL A 741 48.50 -10.66 12.86
N ALA A 742 49.14 -11.77 13.23
CA ALA A 742 48.53 -13.10 13.27
C ALA A 742 47.37 -13.19 14.27
N PHE A 743 47.38 -12.39 15.34
CA PHE A 743 46.26 -12.30 16.30
C PHE A 743 45.17 -11.32 15.86
N PHE A 744 45.53 -10.18 15.28
CA PHE A 744 44.57 -9.12 14.96
C PHE A 744 43.55 -9.54 13.90
N TRP A 745 44.01 -10.10 12.77
CA TRP A 745 43.12 -10.42 11.64
C TRP A 745 42.04 -11.45 11.95
N PRO A 746 42.34 -12.58 12.64
CA PRO A 746 41.31 -13.53 13.05
C PRO A 746 40.27 -12.92 14.00
N ILE A 747 40.71 -12.10 14.96
CA ILE A 747 39.80 -11.44 15.92
C ILE A 747 38.90 -10.44 15.18
N TRP A 748 39.46 -9.64 14.29
CA TRP A 748 38.71 -8.68 13.50
C TRP A 748 37.68 -9.36 12.60
N ALA A 749 38.09 -10.42 11.88
CA ALA A 749 37.21 -11.22 11.03
C ALA A 749 36.07 -11.85 11.82
N LEU A 750 36.36 -12.37 13.01
CA LEU A 750 35.36 -12.92 13.93
C LEU A 750 34.36 -11.85 14.36
N CYS A 751 34.82 -10.66 14.76
CA CYS A 751 33.94 -9.56 15.19
C CYS A 751 33.03 -9.07 14.05
N ALA A 752 33.58 -8.84 12.85
CA ALA A 752 32.81 -8.40 11.69
C ALA A 752 31.79 -9.47 11.25
N GLY A 753 32.22 -10.74 11.20
CA GLY A 753 31.35 -11.87 10.88
C GLY A 753 30.22 -12.07 11.89
N VAL A 754 30.50 -11.93 13.19
CA VAL A 754 29.47 -12.02 14.25
C VAL A 754 28.47 -10.87 14.16
N LEU A 755 28.93 -9.62 14.00
CA LEU A 755 28.04 -8.47 13.88
C LEU A 755 27.12 -8.58 12.66
N TRP A 756 27.67 -9.02 11.53
CA TRP A 756 26.91 -9.25 10.31
C TRP A 756 25.93 -10.42 10.47
N TRP A 757 26.36 -11.55 11.03
CA TRP A 757 25.48 -12.70 11.29
C TRP A 757 24.32 -12.34 12.20
N ILE A 758 24.55 -11.56 13.26
CA ILE A 758 23.48 -11.08 14.15
C ILE A 758 22.52 -10.18 13.37
N GLY A 759 23.02 -9.21 12.60
CA GLY A 759 22.15 -8.30 11.84
C GLY A 759 21.35 -9.00 10.74
N SER A 760 21.96 -9.90 9.97
CA SER A 760 21.30 -10.73 8.96
C SER A 760 20.28 -11.69 9.59
N ARG A 761 20.62 -12.29 10.73
CA ARG A 761 19.67 -13.09 11.51
C ARG A 761 18.49 -12.24 11.97
N GLN A 762 18.70 -11.04 12.52
CA GLN A 762 17.60 -10.15 12.92
C GLN A 762 16.71 -9.76 11.73
N GLU A 763 17.29 -9.54 10.55
CA GLU A 763 16.53 -9.26 9.33
C GLU A 763 15.70 -10.44 8.86
N HIS A 764 16.29 -11.64 8.82
CA HIS A 764 15.56 -12.87 8.54
C HIS A 764 14.45 -13.15 9.57
N LEU A 765 14.72 -12.84 10.85
CA LEU A 765 13.74 -12.94 11.93
C LEU A 765 12.64 -11.88 11.82
N ALA A 766 12.89 -10.75 11.16
CA ALA A 766 11.91 -9.69 10.94
C ALA A 766 11.02 -9.97 9.72
N ARG A 767 11.62 -10.52 8.64
CA ARG A 767 10.89 -11.00 7.45
C ARG A 767 10.05 -12.24 7.71
N ASN A 768 10.41 -13.02 8.72
CA ASN A 768 9.66 -14.19 9.16
C ASN A 768 9.28 -13.98 10.64
N PRO A 769 8.18 -13.25 10.94
CA PRO A 769 7.79 -12.86 12.31
C PRO A 769 7.67 -14.07 13.23
N PHE A 770 7.51 -15.25 12.64
CA PHE A 770 7.34 -16.52 13.29
C PHE A 770 8.64 -17.13 13.86
N LYS A 771 9.85 -16.82 13.35
CA LYS A 771 11.09 -17.50 13.81
C LYS A 771 11.71 -16.90 15.08
N ARG A 772 11.41 -15.64 15.41
CA ARG A 772 11.91 -14.96 16.64
C ARG A 772 11.34 -15.59 17.91
N LEU A 773 10.17 -16.22 17.78
CA LEU A 773 9.42 -16.82 18.88
C LEU A 773 9.98 -18.17 19.33
N THR A 774 10.44 -19.02 18.41
CA THR A 774 11.03 -20.33 18.74
C THR A 774 12.35 -20.19 19.49
N GLU A 775 13.13 -19.15 19.20
CA GLU A 775 14.39 -18.86 19.90
C GLU A 775 14.16 -18.28 21.31
N MET A 776 13.17 -17.40 21.46
CA MET A 776 12.78 -16.85 22.77
C MET A 776 12.11 -17.90 23.67
N LEU A 777 11.29 -18.80 23.11
CA LEU A 777 10.64 -19.88 23.85
C LEU A 777 11.63 -20.97 24.24
N ASN A 778 12.63 -21.30 23.43
CA ASN A 778 13.72 -22.20 23.84
C ASN A 778 14.59 -21.58 24.95
N ALA A 779 14.81 -20.26 24.93
CA ALA A 779 15.50 -19.56 26.02
C ALA A 779 14.69 -19.55 27.33
N LYS A 780 13.37 -19.30 27.26
CA LYS A 780 12.44 -19.35 28.43
C LYS A 780 12.19 -20.78 28.92
N ALA A 781 12.12 -21.77 28.04
CA ALA A 781 12.02 -23.18 28.37
C ALA A 781 13.29 -23.65 29.10
N SER A 782 14.48 -23.19 28.69
CA SER A 782 15.74 -23.48 29.41
C SER A 782 15.78 -22.84 30.81
N HIS A 783 15.18 -21.67 31.01
CA HIS A 783 15.07 -21.02 32.32
C HIS A 783 13.99 -21.64 33.21
N SER A 784 12.87 -22.07 32.64
CA SER A 784 11.81 -22.82 33.33
C SER A 784 12.26 -24.23 33.72
N GLN A 785 13.01 -24.93 32.85
CA GLN A 785 13.65 -26.21 33.17
C GLN A 785 14.74 -26.06 34.22
N LYS A 786 15.57 -25.00 34.20
CA LYS A 786 16.52 -24.71 35.29
C LYS A 786 15.82 -24.42 36.63
N GLY A 787 14.67 -23.74 36.60
CA GLY A 787 13.83 -23.53 37.78
C GLY A 787 13.27 -24.84 38.35
N LYS A 788 12.70 -25.70 37.49
CA LYS A 788 12.21 -27.04 37.87
C LYS A 788 13.34 -27.96 38.34
N LEU A 789 14.50 -27.99 37.67
CA LEU A 789 15.66 -28.78 38.11
C LEU A 789 16.18 -28.30 39.46
N SER A 790 16.24 -26.98 39.73
CA SER A 790 16.69 -26.49 41.04
C SER A 790 15.70 -26.83 42.17
N SER A 791 14.39 -26.84 41.88
CA SER A 791 13.36 -27.23 42.84
C SER A 791 13.36 -28.75 43.10
N GLN A 792 13.58 -29.55 42.05
CA GLN A 792 13.72 -30.99 42.16
C GLN A 792 15.03 -31.37 42.87
N LEU A 793 16.16 -30.73 42.56
CA LEU A 793 17.41 -30.92 43.32
C LEU A 793 17.26 -30.49 44.78
N LYS A 794 16.61 -29.36 45.09
CA LYS A 794 16.33 -28.95 46.48
C LYS A 794 15.48 -29.98 47.22
N SER A 795 14.42 -30.49 46.60
CA SER A 795 13.55 -31.50 47.22
C SER A 795 14.26 -32.85 47.38
N HIS A 796 15.14 -33.23 46.45
CA HIS A 796 15.94 -34.45 46.54
C HIS A 796 17.06 -34.34 47.60
N LEU A 797 17.72 -33.17 47.71
CA LEU A 797 18.69 -32.88 48.76
C LEU A 797 18.04 -32.82 50.14
N LEU A 798 16.85 -32.23 50.26
CA LEU A 798 16.11 -32.20 51.53
C LEU A 798 15.61 -33.59 51.93
N ARG A 799 15.16 -34.43 50.99
CA ARG A 799 14.83 -35.85 51.25
C ARG A 799 16.06 -36.67 51.62
N SER A 800 17.19 -36.45 50.95
CA SER A 800 18.49 -37.08 51.25
C SER A 800 18.99 -36.72 52.65
N LEU A 801 18.91 -35.45 53.04
CA LEU A 801 19.31 -34.96 54.36
C LEU A 801 18.34 -35.44 55.47
N ARG A 802 17.04 -35.58 55.20
CA ARG A 802 16.09 -36.21 56.13
C ARG A 802 16.36 -37.70 56.32
N LYS A 803 16.71 -38.43 55.24
CA LYS A 803 17.07 -39.84 55.30
C LYS A 803 18.39 -40.09 56.03
N ARG A 804 19.34 -39.13 55.99
CA ARG A 804 20.61 -39.20 56.74
C ARG A 804 20.49 -38.72 58.20
N ARG A 805 19.52 -37.89 58.55
CA ARG A 805 19.26 -37.48 59.96
C ARG A 805 18.49 -38.52 60.79
N GLY A 806 17.94 -39.57 60.18
CA GLY A 806 17.25 -40.65 60.88
C GLY A 806 18.14 -41.81 61.38
N ILE A 807 19.47 -41.69 61.30
CA ILE A 807 20.40 -42.78 61.65
C ILE A 807 21.36 -42.44 62.81
N LEU A 808 21.26 -41.26 63.44
CA LEU A 808 22.11 -40.92 64.59
C LEU A 808 21.32 -40.30 65.74
N LEU A 809 20.79 -41.19 66.59
CA LEU A 809 21.07 -41.34 68.04
C LEU A 809 19.82 -41.87 68.79
N PRO A 810 20.01 -42.67 69.86
CA PRO A 810 18.95 -43.28 70.66
C PRO A 810 18.10 -42.26 71.45
#